data_AF-A0A357TH32-F1
#
_entry.id   AF-A0A357TH32-F1
#
_cell.length_a   1.000
_cell.length_b   1.000
_cell.length_c   1.000
_cell.angle_alpha   90.00
_cell.angle_beta   90.00
_cell.angle_gamma   90.00
#
_symmetry.space_group_name_H-M   'P 1'
#
loop_
_entity.id
_entity.type
_entity.pdbx_description
1 polymer ?
#
loop_
_entity_poly.entity_id
_entity_poly.type
_entity_poly.pdbx_seq_one_letter_code
_entity_poly.pdbx_strand_id
1 'polypeptide(L)'
;GLAKRLAGLHDDSLALTDRYLAAVDEAASGSADAVRLAKRHGLEPDVLAAWLDYLALGPAQPVEITGLFTKKMERVGGSDYVNGWGLPETPSVVANSSDAEYRIPGRARARGVEVHPSPTLFVAVGWQSPINGEITVSAKVADAHPECGNGGEWWVQHHTSRKVGNLGRGVYGTGGGGELKPVTLQVHRGDVVRLVVGPKDGSHACDLTHADMTLTETGGAKREWDISKDISSNILEGNPLKDRHGNDAVWHFYGGKVTDVTKMSGNAMSVPEGSLLAQWRDEPDAIRRAALAGRIRSLATGKTKPAPGTPDATLLTQLQKFATPGRYDNLLKSILPDERFGRHPLGHTVVSADLIMKAPDVVELRIPAALAEGRSLAVSGDLEPEHGSAGSVQLTAGLTRHTPFMLSPSHPIITATGGDTDKRINAGLDDFRDLFPASICYPKIVPVDEVVTLALYFREDEPMQRLMLSEEDKAELDRLWDELLYITREPFKKEVAYEQIVEFSTQDRPDLVIAWKPYKPILLDEVAAFRARLLEDEPKQLEAVIDWAGRAWRRALTVEEQEGLRELYGALREREIDHEKAVQLTLARVLTSPAFLYRREQAGDGAKPVAVSTTELATRLSYFLWASVPDAALGQAAASGELTNDDVLLGQARRMLHDPRTRRMAEQFACQWLHIRRFDQIDDKNEQRFPEFATLRGDMYEESVRFFEDLFRNDGSVLDLLTADHTFLNERLAKLYGIDGVSGKVWQRVSGMQAKGRGGVLGLSTVLAI
;
A
#
# COMPACT_ATOMS: atom_id res chain seq x y z
N GLY A 1 42.63 23.86 22.69
CA GLY A 1 41.41 23.01 22.78
C GLY A 1 41.60 21.71 22.01
N LEU A 2 40.57 20.87 21.99
CA LEU A 2 40.56 19.51 21.43
C LEU A 2 41.11 19.42 20.00
N ALA A 3 40.63 20.28 19.09
CA ALA A 3 41.02 20.27 17.68
C ALA A 3 42.53 20.41 17.44
N LYS A 4 43.19 21.34 18.15
CA LYS A 4 44.64 21.57 18.02
C LYS A 4 45.46 20.35 18.49
N ARG A 5 44.95 19.63 19.49
CA ARG A 5 45.63 18.45 20.04
C ARG A 5 45.47 17.22 19.15
N LEU A 6 44.30 17.05 18.54
CA LEU A 6 44.08 16.03 17.52
C LEU A 6 44.97 16.24 16.30
N ALA A 7 45.10 17.49 15.83
CA ALA A 7 46.03 17.82 14.75
C ALA A 7 47.50 17.50 15.10
N GLY A 8 47.93 17.81 16.33
CA GLY A 8 49.27 17.44 16.79
C GLY A 8 49.51 15.93 16.82
N LEU A 9 48.57 15.15 17.37
CA LEU A 9 48.67 13.68 17.39
C LEU A 9 48.66 13.05 15.99
N HIS A 10 47.88 13.62 15.07
CA HIS A 10 47.88 13.20 13.68
C HIS A 10 49.27 13.36 13.05
N ASP A 11 49.87 14.54 13.18
CA ASP A 11 51.17 14.86 12.60
C ASP A 11 52.30 14.03 13.24
N ASP A 12 52.25 13.86 14.57
CA ASP A 12 53.20 13.01 15.31
C ASP A 12 53.11 11.55 14.84
N SER A 13 51.90 11.01 14.65
CA SER A 13 51.71 9.64 14.17
C SER A 13 52.24 9.44 12.76
N LEU A 14 52.00 10.38 11.85
CA LEU A 14 52.57 10.33 10.50
C LEU A 14 54.10 10.40 10.52
N ALA A 15 54.69 11.21 11.41
CA ALA A 15 56.13 11.30 11.58
C ALA A 15 56.76 10.01 12.13
N LEU A 16 55.99 9.16 12.82
CA LEU A 16 56.42 7.88 13.38
C LEU A 16 56.09 6.66 12.49
N THR A 17 55.66 6.87 11.24
CA THR A 17 55.26 5.81 10.29
C THR A 17 56.29 4.67 10.16
N ASP A 18 57.59 4.98 10.11
CA ASP A 18 58.64 3.96 9.99
C ASP A 18 58.74 3.08 11.25
N ARG A 19 58.47 3.65 12.44
CA ARG A 19 58.41 2.91 13.70
C ARG A 19 57.14 2.08 13.82
N TYR A 20 55.99 2.57 13.33
CA TYR A 20 54.78 1.76 13.22
C TYR A 20 55.01 0.53 12.33
N LEU A 21 55.66 0.71 11.18
CA LEU A 21 56.01 -0.40 10.28
C LEU A 21 56.99 -1.40 10.93
N ALA A 22 58.00 -0.91 11.67
CA ALA A 22 58.90 -1.78 12.43
C ALA A 22 58.17 -2.59 13.51
N ALA A 23 57.21 -1.97 14.21
CA ALA A 23 56.36 -2.67 15.16
C ALA A 23 55.48 -3.72 14.47
N VAL A 24 54.92 -3.41 13.31
CA VAL A 24 54.13 -4.38 12.52
C VAL A 24 54.98 -5.58 12.07
N ASP A 25 56.22 -5.34 11.64
CA ASP A 25 57.17 -6.41 11.25
C ASP A 25 57.51 -7.33 12.44
N GLU A 26 57.69 -6.77 13.63
CA GLU A 26 57.87 -7.53 14.88
C GLU A 26 56.61 -8.33 15.26
N ALA A 27 55.41 -7.78 15.04
CA ALA A 27 54.16 -8.50 15.24
C ALA A 27 53.95 -9.63 14.23
N ALA A 28 54.45 -9.50 13.00
CA ALA A 28 54.35 -10.55 11.99
C ALA A 28 55.21 -11.77 12.32
N SER A 29 56.24 -11.62 13.17
CA SER A 29 57.16 -12.68 13.58
C SER A 29 56.83 -13.33 14.94
N GLY A 30 55.75 -12.93 15.63
CA GLY A 30 55.31 -13.54 16.90
C GLY A 30 53.92 -13.10 17.40
N SER A 31 53.42 -13.75 18.47
CA SER A 31 52.16 -13.38 19.14
C SER A 31 52.43 -12.32 20.21
N ALA A 32 52.25 -11.04 19.89
CA ALA A 32 52.41 -9.94 20.84
C ALA A 32 51.16 -9.05 20.89
N ASP A 33 50.71 -8.73 22.10
CA ASP A 33 49.66 -7.76 22.42
C ASP A 33 50.05 -6.35 21.94
N ALA A 34 49.20 -5.73 21.12
CA ALA A 34 49.41 -4.41 20.52
C ALA A 34 49.73 -3.32 21.56
N VAL A 35 49.17 -3.39 22.78
CA VAL A 35 49.43 -2.40 23.84
C VAL A 35 50.87 -2.49 24.35
N ARG A 36 51.40 -3.71 24.50
CA ARG A 36 52.79 -3.94 24.93
C ARG A 36 53.77 -3.55 23.83
N LEU A 37 53.42 -3.84 22.58
CA LEU A 37 54.23 -3.52 21.41
C LEU A 37 54.31 -2.01 21.19
N ALA A 38 53.18 -1.30 21.28
CA ALA A 38 53.14 0.15 21.21
C ALA A 38 54.00 0.81 22.29
N LYS A 39 53.92 0.34 23.54
CA LYS A 39 54.75 0.85 24.64
C LYS A 39 56.25 0.66 24.39
N ARG A 40 56.65 -0.48 23.81
CA ARG A 40 58.06 -0.79 23.49
C ARG A 40 58.61 0.14 22.40
N HIS A 41 57.81 0.41 21.38
CA HIS A 41 58.20 1.26 20.25
C HIS A 41 57.94 2.75 20.48
N GLY A 42 57.31 3.12 21.61
CA GLY A 42 56.95 4.50 21.93
C GLY A 42 55.86 5.05 21.00
N LEU A 43 54.88 4.21 20.67
CA LEU A 43 53.81 4.48 19.71
C LEU A 43 52.46 4.64 20.42
N GLU A 44 51.50 5.24 19.72
CA GLU A 44 50.11 5.31 20.17
C GLU A 44 49.45 3.93 19.92
N PRO A 45 48.90 3.25 20.95
CA PRO A 45 48.40 1.88 20.82
C PRO A 45 47.25 1.70 19.83
N ASP A 46 46.31 2.63 19.75
CA ASP A 46 45.16 2.56 18.84
C ASP A 46 45.58 2.83 17.39
N VAL A 47 46.56 3.72 17.18
CA VAL A 47 47.15 3.93 15.85
C VAL A 47 47.96 2.69 15.41
N LEU A 48 48.69 2.02 16.32
CA LEU A 48 49.38 0.77 16.01
C LEU A 48 48.40 -0.36 15.68
N ALA A 49 47.28 -0.46 16.41
CA ALA A 49 46.21 -1.40 16.09
C ALA A 49 45.66 -1.13 14.68
N ALA A 50 45.41 0.13 14.33
CA ALA A 50 44.96 0.51 12.98
C ALA A 50 45.98 0.13 11.89
N TRP A 51 47.30 0.23 12.16
CA TRP A 51 48.35 -0.24 11.26
C TRP A 51 48.34 -1.77 11.06
N LEU A 52 48.20 -2.53 12.16
CA LEU A 52 48.11 -3.99 12.13
C LEU A 52 46.86 -4.47 11.37
N ASP A 53 45.76 -3.75 11.51
CA ASP A 53 44.50 -4.02 10.82
C ASP A 53 44.55 -3.63 9.34
N TYR A 54 45.19 -2.50 9.02
CA TYR A 54 45.34 -2.01 7.65
C TYR A 54 46.26 -2.91 6.81
N LEU A 55 47.29 -3.51 7.41
CA LEU A 55 48.22 -4.41 6.75
C LEU A 55 47.82 -5.88 6.76
N ALA A 56 46.79 -6.25 7.53
CA ALA A 56 46.32 -7.64 7.68
C ALA A 56 47.43 -8.64 8.10
N LEU A 57 48.43 -8.20 8.86
CA LEU A 57 49.58 -9.04 9.27
C LEU A 57 49.38 -9.65 10.68
N GLY A 58 49.40 -10.99 10.73
CA GLY A 58 49.39 -11.87 11.91
C GLY A 58 48.61 -13.17 11.62
N PRO A 59 48.67 -14.22 12.47
CA PRO A 59 47.99 -15.48 12.18
C PRO A 59 46.48 -15.24 12.08
N ALA A 60 45.94 -15.31 10.86
CA ALA A 60 44.51 -15.18 10.62
C ALA A 60 43.83 -16.45 11.13
N GLN A 61 43.01 -16.33 12.18
CA GLN A 61 42.05 -17.38 12.49
C GLN A 61 40.92 -17.32 11.45
N PRO A 62 40.24 -18.44 11.13
CA PRO A 62 39.03 -18.39 10.32
C PRO A 62 38.00 -17.44 10.94
N VAL A 63 37.25 -16.71 10.12
CA VAL A 63 36.15 -15.87 10.61
C VAL A 63 35.12 -16.78 11.30
N GLU A 64 34.82 -16.49 12.56
CA GLU A 64 33.77 -17.17 13.29
C GLU A 64 32.40 -16.63 12.85
N ILE A 65 31.58 -17.47 12.22
CA ILE A 65 30.23 -17.11 11.79
C ILE A 65 29.24 -17.48 12.89
N THR A 66 28.77 -16.46 13.61
CA THR A 66 27.73 -16.60 14.64
C THR A 66 26.33 -16.41 14.06
N GLY A 67 25.31 -17.00 14.69
CA GLY A 67 23.90 -16.79 14.31
C GLY A 67 23.38 -17.72 13.20
N LEU A 68 24.04 -18.86 13.00
CA LEU A 68 23.60 -19.89 12.04
C LEU A 68 22.15 -20.29 12.30
N PHE A 69 21.37 -20.41 11.23
CA PHE A 69 20.03 -20.97 11.32
C PHE A 69 20.10 -22.48 11.57
N THR A 70 19.53 -22.91 12.69
CA THR A 70 19.60 -24.31 13.15
C THR A 70 18.30 -25.09 12.91
N LYS A 71 17.22 -24.42 12.53
CA LYS A 71 15.91 -25.04 12.28
C LYS A 71 15.68 -25.23 10.78
N LYS A 72 15.39 -26.46 10.37
CA LYS A 72 15.00 -26.77 8.99
C LYS A 72 13.58 -26.28 8.71
N MET A 73 13.37 -25.82 7.49
CA MET A 73 12.08 -25.46 6.93
C MET A 73 11.83 -26.38 5.73
N GLU A 74 10.83 -27.24 5.84
CA GLU A 74 10.47 -28.18 4.79
C GLU A 74 9.10 -27.82 4.23
N ARG A 75 8.90 -28.07 2.94
CA ARG A 75 7.62 -27.87 2.24
C ARG A 75 7.08 -26.43 2.35
N VAL A 76 7.96 -25.43 2.20
CA VAL A 76 7.57 -24.02 2.36
C VAL A 76 6.55 -23.63 1.29
N GLY A 77 5.46 -22.97 1.71
CA GLY A 77 4.32 -22.66 0.82
C GLY A 77 3.60 -23.91 0.29
N GLY A 78 3.76 -25.07 0.94
CA GLY A 78 3.18 -26.34 0.52
C GLY A 78 3.95 -27.09 -0.56
N SER A 79 5.05 -26.54 -1.09
CA SER A 79 5.83 -27.12 -2.20
C SER A 79 6.92 -28.08 -1.72
N ASP A 80 6.93 -29.32 -2.21
CA ASP A 80 7.97 -30.34 -1.94
C ASP A 80 9.39 -29.88 -2.33
N TYR A 81 9.48 -28.90 -3.23
CA TYR A 81 10.74 -28.47 -3.84
C TYR A 81 11.36 -27.23 -3.19
N VAL A 82 10.60 -26.49 -2.37
CA VAL A 82 11.05 -25.27 -1.70
C VAL A 82 11.32 -25.56 -0.23
N ASN A 83 12.59 -25.57 0.14
CA ASN A 83 13.05 -25.94 1.48
C ASN A 83 14.18 -25.02 1.95
N GLY A 84 14.51 -25.00 3.23
CA GLY A 84 15.58 -24.13 3.73
C GLY A 84 15.78 -24.15 5.23
N TRP A 85 16.20 -23.01 5.78
CA TRP A 85 16.56 -22.84 7.20
C TRP A 85 16.05 -21.50 7.74
N GLY A 86 15.60 -21.48 8.99
CA GLY A 86 15.15 -20.26 9.65
C GLY A 86 13.92 -20.47 10.52
N LEU A 87 13.09 -19.44 10.62
CA LEU A 87 11.79 -19.50 11.30
C LEU A 87 10.65 -19.57 10.26
N PRO A 88 9.48 -20.16 10.60
CA PRO A 88 8.33 -20.20 9.72
C PRO A 88 7.88 -18.83 9.19
N GLU A 89 8.07 -17.78 9.97
CA GLU A 89 7.87 -16.39 9.55
C GLU A 89 9.19 -15.81 9.03
N THR A 90 9.97 -15.17 9.92
CA THR A 90 11.24 -14.52 9.60
C THR A 90 12.19 -14.55 10.81
N PRO A 91 13.51 -14.49 10.64
CA PRO A 91 14.24 -14.51 9.36
C PRO A 91 14.39 -15.92 8.78
N SER A 92 14.53 -16.03 7.45
CA SER A 92 14.67 -17.32 6.76
C SER A 92 15.49 -17.24 5.47
N VAL A 93 16.07 -18.37 5.07
CA VAL A 93 16.57 -18.65 3.72
C VAL A 93 15.88 -19.89 3.19
N VAL A 94 15.42 -19.85 1.95
CA VAL A 94 14.83 -20.99 1.25
C VAL A 94 15.44 -21.11 -0.13
N ALA A 95 15.41 -22.32 -0.69
CA ALA A 95 15.85 -22.55 -2.04
C ALA A 95 14.90 -23.50 -2.76
N ASN A 96 14.71 -23.22 -4.05
CA ASN A 96 13.87 -24.01 -4.93
C ASN A 96 14.73 -24.99 -5.75
N SER A 97 14.61 -26.26 -5.42
CA SER A 97 15.34 -27.36 -6.05
C SER A 97 14.82 -27.78 -7.42
N SER A 98 13.77 -27.14 -7.95
CA SER A 98 13.13 -27.50 -9.21
C SER A 98 13.50 -26.55 -10.37
N ASP A 99 13.09 -26.93 -11.58
CA ASP A 99 13.16 -26.10 -12.78
C ASP A 99 11.91 -25.21 -13.01
N ALA A 100 10.98 -25.17 -12.05
CA ALA A 100 9.75 -24.37 -12.11
C ALA A 100 9.76 -23.28 -11.03
N GLU A 101 9.08 -22.16 -11.27
CA GLU A 101 8.82 -21.15 -10.24
C GLU A 101 7.68 -21.64 -9.33
N TYR A 102 7.83 -21.44 -8.01
CA TYR A 102 6.80 -21.76 -7.02
C TYR A 102 6.34 -20.51 -6.30
N ARG A 103 5.01 -20.42 -6.09
CA ARG A 103 4.42 -19.40 -5.23
C ARG A 103 4.48 -19.90 -3.78
N ILE A 104 5.31 -19.25 -2.99
CA ILE A 104 5.24 -19.24 -1.53
C ILE A 104 4.57 -17.90 -1.12
N PRO A 105 4.66 -17.37 0.11
CA PRO A 105 4.18 -15.99 0.34
C PRO A 105 4.66 -15.00 -0.74
N GLY A 106 5.88 -15.19 -1.28
CA GLY A 106 6.40 -14.58 -2.51
C GLY A 106 6.72 -15.58 -3.64
N ARG A 107 7.57 -15.21 -4.60
CA ARG A 107 7.93 -16.06 -5.75
C ARG A 107 9.33 -16.68 -5.59
N ALA A 108 9.39 -17.99 -5.40
CA ALA A 108 10.64 -18.74 -5.38
C ALA A 108 11.04 -19.15 -6.81
N ARG A 109 12.13 -18.58 -7.35
CA ARG A 109 12.53 -18.78 -8.75
C ARG A 109 13.02 -20.19 -8.99
N ALA A 110 12.89 -20.69 -10.21
CA ALA A 110 13.48 -21.97 -10.61
C ALA A 110 14.99 -21.97 -10.31
N ARG A 111 15.47 -23.01 -9.60
CA ARG A 111 16.87 -23.13 -9.14
C ARG A 111 17.38 -21.95 -8.31
N GLY A 112 16.48 -21.14 -7.74
CA GLY A 112 16.79 -19.92 -7.01
C GLY A 112 16.98 -20.13 -5.51
N VAL A 113 17.56 -19.11 -4.88
CA VAL A 113 17.64 -18.95 -3.42
C VAL A 113 16.97 -17.64 -3.03
N GLU A 114 16.09 -17.71 -2.05
CA GLU A 114 15.34 -16.57 -1.54
C GLU A 114 15.63 -16.38 -0.05
N VAL A 115 15.74 -15.13 0.38
CA VAL A 115 16.00 -14.75 1.77
C VAL A 115 14.92 -13.79 2.26
N HIS A 116 14.56 -13.88 3.53
CA HIS A 116 13.56 -13.03 4.14
C HIS A 116 14.05 -12.46 5.48
N PRO A 117 14.33 -11.15 5.58
CA PRO A 117 14.74 -10.52 6.84
C PRO A 117 13.57 -10.38 7.82
N SER A 118 13.85 -9.96 9.06
CA SER A 118 12.86 -9.52 10.05
C SER A 118 13.06 -8.04 10.37
N PRO A 119 12.16 -7.35 11.12
CA PRO A 119 12.26 -5.90 11.37
C PRO A 119 13.60 -5.44 11.96
N THR A 120 14.28 -6.33 12.70
CA THR A 120 15.53 -6.01 13.40
C THR A 120 16.68 -6.93 13.02
N LEU A 121 16.44 -7.99 12.25
CA LEU A 121 17.43 -8.99 11.88
C LEU A 121 17.62 -9.08 10.37
N PHE A 122 18.88 -9.10 9.93
CA PHE A 122 19.24 -9.40 8.55
C PHE A 122 19.27 -10.91 8.30
N VAL A 123 19.25 -11.31 7.02
CA VAL A 123 19.65 -12.65 6.55
C VAL A 123 20.90 -12.53 5.70
N ALA A 124 21.84 -13.47 5.86
CA ALA A 124 23.04 -13.55 5.06
C ALA A 124 23.25 -14.95 4.47
N VAL A 125 23.69 -14.97 3.21
CA VAL A 125 24.31 -16.14 2.56
C VAL A 125 25.81 -15.86 2.46
N GLY A 126 26.59 -16.55 3.30
CA GLY A 126 28.04 -16.37 3.42
C GLY A 126 28.82 -17.49 2.75
N TRP A 127 29.80 -17.12 1.94
CA TRP A 127 30.85 -18.00 1.42
C TRP A 127 32.10 -17.86 2.28
N GLN A 128 32.50 -18.93 2.98
CA GLN A 128 33.77 -18.98 3.69
C GLN A 128 34.84 -19.58 2.77
N SER A 129 35.90 -18.81 2.52
CA SER A 129 36.94 -19.15 1.56
C SER A 129 37.64 -20.46 1.92
N PRO A 130 37.62 -21.48 1.04
CA PRO A 130 38.43 -22.69 1.21
C PRO A 130 39.87 -22.51 0.71
N ILE A 131 40.21 -21.34 0.15
CA ILE A 131 41.45 -21.10 -0.59
C ILE A 131 42.19 -19.85 -0.11
N ASN A 132 43.49 -19.78 -0.42
CA ASN A 132 44.23 -18.52 -0.48
C ASN A 132 44.38 -18.14 -1.95
N GLY A 133 43.96 -16.94 -2.35
CA GLY A 133 44.12 -16.50 -3.73
C GLY A 133 43.19 -15.35 -4.11
N GLU A 134 43.27 -14.99 -5.39
CA GLU A 134 42.46 -13.91 -5.94
C GLU A 134 41.15 -14.45 -6.50
N ILE A 135 40.07 -13.75 -6.20
CA ILE A 135 38.73 -14.04 -6.69
C ILE A 135 38.09 -12.78 -7.28
N THR A 136 37.13 -12.99 -8.19
CA THR A 136 36.20 -11.96 -8.65
C THR A 136 34.82 -12.28 -8.10
N VAL A 137 34.16 -11.29 -7.49
CA VAL A 137 32.84 -11.41 -6.85
C VAL A 137 31.83 -10.54 -7.60
N SER A 138 30.67 -11.11 -7.90
CA SER A 138 29.50 -10.38 -8.40
C SER A 138 28.24 -10.87 -7.69
N ALA A 139 27.22 -10.02 -7.59
CA ALA A 139 25.98 -10.38 -6.91
C ALA A 139 24.78 -9.65 -7.50
N LYS A 140 23.61 -10.27 -7.41
CA LYS A 140 22.32 -9.68 -7.78
C LYS A 140 21.31 -9.97 -6.68
N VAL A 141 20.50 -8.97 -6.39
CA VAL A 141 19.30 -9.12 -5.56
C VAL A 141 18.10 -8.60 -6.33
N ALA A 142 16.95 -9.24 -6.15
CA ALA A 142 15.70 -8.78 -6.72
C ALA A 142 14.56 -9.06 -5.76
N ASP A 143 13.58 -8.17 -5.74
CA ASP A 143 12.35 -8.39 -5.00
C ASP A 143 11.63 -9.65 -5.51
N ALA A 144 11.21 -10.52 -4.58
CA ALA A 144 10.41 -11.71 -4.86
C ALA A 144 8.91 -11.52 -4.54
N HIS A 145 8.50 -10.32 -4.11
CA HIS A 145 7.10 -9.90 -3.99
C HIS A 145 6.80 -8.64 -4.82
N PRO A 146 6.75 -8.74 -6.16
CA PRO A 146 6.55 -7.56 -7.02
C PRO A 146 5.20 -6.83 -6.83
N GLU A 147 4.30 -7.36 -5.99
CA GLU A 147 2.93 -6.90 -5.80
C GLU A 147 2.72 -6.14 -4.47
N CYS A 148 3.64 -6.25 -3.49
CA CYS A 148 3.50 -5.64 -2.16
C CYS A 148 4.86 -5.46 -1.47
N GLY A 149 4.87 -4.73 -0.35
CA GLY A 149 6.10 -4.43 0.41
C GLY A 149 6.78 -3.14 -0.01
N ASN A 150 7.86 -2.77 0.68
CA ASN A 150 8.63 -1.55 0.41
C ASN A 150 10.02 -1.84 -0.18
N GLY A 151 10.37 -3.12 -0.33
CA GLY A 151 11.67 -3.61 -0.78
C GLY A 151 12.67 -3.67 0.37
N GLY A 152 13.89 -4.11 0.06
CA GLY A 152 14.93 -4.33 1.06
C GLY A 152 16.17 -3.45 0.88
N GLU A 153 17.03 -3.50 1.89
CA GLU A 153 18.41 -3.05 1.82
C GLU A 153 19.34 -4.25 1.62
N TRP A 154 20.42 -4.08 0.85
CA TRP A 154 21.37 -5.16 0.59
C TRP A 154 22.82 -4.69 0.69
N TRP A 155 23.69 -5.63 1.06
CA TRP A 155 25.14 -5.45 1.14
C TRP A 155 25.86 -6.70 0.64
N VAL A 156 27.00 -6.50 -0.01
CA VAL A 156 28.01 -7.55 -0.20
C VAL A 156 29.24 -7.14 0.60
N GLN A 157 29.69 -7.99 1.51
CA GLN A 157 30.78 -7.68 2.43
C GLN A 157 31.87 -8.75 2.40
N HIS A 158 33.13 -8.34 2.52
CA HIS A 158 34.27 -9.21 2.75
C HIS A 158 34.72 -9.07 4.22
N HIS A 159 34.74 -10.19 4.91
CA HIS A 159 35.10 -10.36 6.31
C HIS A 159 36.42 -11.10 6.37
N THR A 160 37.36 -10.54 7.11
CA THR A 160 38.55 -11.21 7.59
C THR A 160 38.44 -11.35 9.10
N SER A 161 39.34 -12.09 9.74
CA SER A 161 39.36 -12.22 11.22
C SER A 161 39.45 -10.91 11.99
N ARG A 162 39.77 -9.79 11.32
CA ARG A 162 39.97 -8.49 11.96
C ARG A 162 39.09 -7.38 11.40
N LYS A 163 38.54 -7.55 10.19
CA LYS A 163 37.89 -6.46 9.46
C LYS A 163 36.71 -6.93 8.66
N VAL A 164 35.75 -6.02 8.49
CA VAL A 164 34.65 -6.15 7.53
C VAL A 164 34.72 -4.98 6.56
N GLY A 165 34.72 -5.26 5.26
CA GLY A 165 34.67 -4.27 4.20
C GLY A 165 33.42 -4.43 3.33
N ASN A 166 32.80 -3.32 2.93
CA ASN A 166 31.70 -3.33 1.95
C ASN A 166 32.27 -3.37 0.53
N LEU A 167 31.89 -4.39 -0.25
CA LEU A 167 32.16 -4.49 -1.70
C LEU A 167 31.06 -3.80 -2.51
N GLY A 168 29.81 -3.88 -2.04
CA GLY A 168 28.66 -3.19 -2.61
C GLY A 168 27.54 -3.04 -1.61
N ARG A 169 26.67 -2.06 -1.83
CA ARG A 169 25.43 -1.89 -1.06
C ARG A 169 24.40 -1.14 -1.88
N GLY A 170 23.14 -1.29 -1.52
CA GLY A 170 22.06 -0.51 -2.10
C GLY A 170 20.73 -0.74 -1.41
N VAL A 171 19.72 -0.06 -1.92
CA VAL A 171 18.32 -0.18 -1.51
C VAL A 171 17.53 -0.41 -2.78
N TYR A 172 16.51 -1.27 -2.72
CA TYR A 172 15.55 -1.43 -3.82
C TYR A 172 14.13 -1.26 -3.28
N GLY A 173 13.18 -0.99 -4.19
CA GLY A 173 11.75 -0.89 -3.90
C GLY A 173 11.00 -2.10 -4.44
N THR A 174 9.68 -2.11 -4.29
CA THR A 174 8.78 -3.13 -4.82
C THR A 174 9.02 -3.40 -6.30
N GLY A 175 9.19 -4.66 -6.68
CA GLY A 175 9.54 -5.13 -8.02
C GLY A 175 10.95 -4.74 -8.51
N GLY A 176 11.75 -4.08 -7.67
CA GLY A 176 13.10 -3.62 -7.99
C GLY A 176 14.19 -4.64 -7.70
N GLY A 177 15.44 -4.21 -7.84
CA GLY A 177 16.61 -5.03 -7.51
C GLY A 177 17.89 -4.21 -7.41
N GLY A 178 18.99 -4.90 -7.16
CA GLY A 178 20.33 -4.32 -7.05
C GLY A 178 21.39 -5.27 -7.59
N GLU A 179 22.51 -4.71 -8.01
CA GLU A 179 23.62 -5.48 -8.58
C GLU A 179 24.97 -4.96 -8.06
N LEU A 180 25.82 -5.89 -7.63
CA LEU A 180 27.25 -5.68 -7.51
C LEU A 180 27.91 -6.09 -8.82
N LYS A 181 28.44 -5.11 -9.55
CA LYS A 181 29.31 -5.37 -10.70
C LYS A 181 30.57 -6.13 -10.24
N PRO A 182 31.20 -6.95 -11.10
CA PRO A 182 32.38 -7.73 -10.73
C PRO A 182 33.47 -6.90 -10.03
N VAL A 183 33.87 -7.33 -8.83
CA VAL A 183 34.97 -6.76 -8.04
C VAL A 183 36.00 -7.84 -7.74
N THR A 184 37.27 -7.56 -8.03
CA THR A 184 38.38 -8.46 -7.71
C THR A 184 38.96 -8.16 -6.34
N LEU A 185 39.19 -9.20 -5.53
CA LEU A 185 39.85 -9.09 -4.23
C LEU A 185 40.68 -10.34 -3.90
N GLN A 186 41.67 -10.16 -3.05
CA GLN A 186 42.43 -11.25 -2.44
C GLN A 186 41.69 -11.81 -1.23
N VAL A 187 41.61 -13.13 -1.12
CA VAL A 187 41.03 -13.83 0.01
C VAL A 187 42.01 -14.84 0.60
N HIS A 188 41.97 -14.99 1.91
CA HIS A 188 42.66 -16.06 2.62
C HIS A 188 41.67 -17.14 3.03
N ARG A 189 42.16 -18.36 3.26
CA ARG A 189 41.34 -19.47 3.74
C ARG A 189 40.74 -19.07 5.09
N GLY A 190 39.42 -19.14 5.20
CA GLY A 190 38.66 -18.76 6.38
C GLY A 190 38.08 -17.33 6.34
N ASP A 191 38.47 -16.48 5.38
CA ASP A 191 37.77 -15.23 5.10
C ASP A 191 36.34 -15.50 4.64
N VAL A 192 35.41 -14.56 4.86
CA VAL A 192 34.00 -14.73 4.50
C VAL A 192 33.56 -13.63 3.55
N VAL A 193 33.01 -13.98 2.39
CA VAL A 193 32.29 -13.05 1.53
C VAL A 193 30.81 -13.33 1.70
N ARG A 194 30.03 -12.33 2.13
CA ARG A 194 28.60 -12.49 2.42
C ARG A 194 27.73 -11.55 1.62
N LEU A 195 26.62 -12.08 1.09
CA LEU A 195 25.48 -11.31 0.60
C LEU A 195 24.46 -11.19 1.72
N VAL A 196 24.12 -9.97 2.11
CA VAL A 196 23.25 -9.64 3.23
C VAL A 196 22.03 -8.90 2.73
N VAL A 197 20.85 -9.27 3.22
CA VAL A 197 19.58 -8.58 2.99
C VAL A 197 18.96 -8.19 4.33
N GLY A 198 18.54 -6.94 4.44
CA GLY A 198 17.92 -6.36 5.64
C GLY A 198 16.61 -5.62 5.34
N PRO A 199 15.82 -5.33 6.39
CA PRO A 199 14.57 -4.58 6.30
C PRO A 199 14.85 -3.13 5.92
N LYS A 200 14.05 -2.58 5.01
CA LYS A 200 14.09 -1.15 4.69
C LYS A 200 13.11 -0.41 5.59
N ASP A 201 13.57 0.66 6.23
CA ASP A 201 12.77 1.46 7.18
C ASP A 201 12.16 0.64 8.34
N GLY A 202 12.78 -0.50 8.70
CA GLY A 202 12.26 -1.42 9.71
C GLY A 202 11.03 -2.25 9.28
N SER A 203 10.60 -2.11 8.02
CA SER A 203 9.58 -2.97 7.41
C SER A 203 10.19 -4.26 6.89
N HIS A 204 9.44 -5.35 7.02
CA HIS A 204 9.77 -6.68 6.49
C HIS A 204 8.55 -7.30 5.77
N ALA A 205 7.44 -6.56 5.65
CA ALA A 205 6.21 -7.08 5.10
C ALA A 205 6.36 -7.23 3.59
N CYS A 206 6.16 -8.46 3.09
CA CYS A 206 6.41 -8.81 1.68
C CYS A 206 7.87 -8.58 1.23
N ASP A 207 8.89 -8.81 2.08
CA ASP A 207 10.30 -8.55 1.71
C ASP A 207 11.13 -9.80 1.41
N LEU A 208 10.50 -10.89 0.93
CA LEU A 208 11.22 -12.01 0.33
C LEU A 208 12.06 -11.49 -0.85
N THR A 209 13.33 -11.84 -0.84
CA THR A 209 14.33 -11.33 -1.78
C THR A 209 15.04 -12.48 -2.45
N HIS A 210 15.07 -12.47 -3.77
CA HIS A 210 15.93 -13.36 -4.53
C HIS A 210 17.39 -12.93 -4.39
N ALA A 211 18.28 -13.87 -4.05
CA ALA A 211 19.67 -13.61 -3.72
C ALA A 211 20.61 -14.47 -4.58
N ASP A 212 21.42 -13.83 -5.42
CA ASP A 212 22.44 -14.47 -6.26
C ASP A 212 23.81 -13.86 -5.97
N MET A 213 24.83 -14.71 -5.84
CA MET A 213 26.22 -14.31 -5.72
C MET A 213 27.12 -15.35 -6.37
N THR A 214 28.06 -14.89 -7.19
CA THR A 214 29.04 -15.71 -7.89
C THR A 214 30.45 -15.24 -7.54
N LEU A 215 31.32 -16.18 -7.17
CA LEU A 215 32.73 -15.98 -6.86
C LEU A 215 33.57 -16.85 -7.80
N THR A 216 34.48 -16.24 -8.54
CA THR A 216 35.34 -16.93 -9.51
C THR A 216 36.81 -16.75 -9.16
N GLU A 217 37.52 -17.84 -8.95
CA GLU A 217 38.97 -17.87 -8.75
C GLU A 217 39.68 -17.42 -10.05
N THR A 218 40.46 -16.33 -10.00
CA THR A 218 41.14 -15.79 -11.19
C THR A 218 42.49 -16.47 -11.44
N GLY A 219 43.17 -16.89 -10.37
CA GLY A 219 44.38 -17.72 -10.39
C GLY A 219 44.09 -19.22 -10.20
N GLY A 220 45.14 -20.05 -10.25
CA GLY A 220 45.02 -21.46 -9.82
C GLY A 220 44.03 -22.32 -10.62
N ALA A 221 43.17 -23.05 -9.91
CA ALA A 221 42.26 -24.06 -10.47
C ALA A 221 41.04 -23.47 -11.18
N LYS A 222 40.87 -22.14 -11.16
CA LYS A 222 39.78 -21.40 -11.81
C LYS A 222 38.39 -21.91 -11.40
N ARG A 223 38.21 -22.21 -10.11
CA ARG A 223 36.92 -22.67 -9.56
C ARG A 223 35.90 -21.54 -9.55
N GLU A 224 34.63 -21.91 -9.64
CA GLU A 224 33.47 -21.03 -9.49
C GLU A 224 32.60 -21.54 -8.33
N TRP A 225 32.22 -20.62 -7.44
CA TRP A 225 31.20 -20.82 -6.42
C TRP A 225 30.02 -19.93 -6.74
N ASP A 226 28.81 -20.48 -6.73
CA ASP A 226 27.61 -19.78 -7.17
C ASP A 226 26.41 -20.22 -6.32
N ILE A 227 25.69 -19.25 -5.73
CA ILE A 227 24.59 -19.52 -4.81
C ILE A 227 23.57 -20.48 -5.43
N SER A 228 23.03 -20.16 -6.60
CA SER A 228 21.97 -20.94 -7.23
C SER A 228 22.44 -22.36 -7.58
N LYS A 229 23.66 -22.51 -8.09
CA LYS A 229 24.19 -23.82 -8.49
C LYS A 229 24.77 -24.67 -7.33
N ASP A 230 25.25 -24.08 -6.23
CA ASP A 230 25.79 -24.81 -5.07
C ASP A 230 24.76 -25.13 -4.00
N ILE A 231 23.65 -24.37 -3.92
CA ILE A 231 22.71 -24.40 -2.79
C ILE A 231 21.34 -24.97 -3.19
N SER A 232 20.82 -24.66 -4.38
CA SER A 232 19.39 -24.89 -4.69
C SER A 232 18.92 -26.34 -4.57
N SER A 233 19.76 -27.31 -4.93
CA SER A 233 19.41 -28.73 -4.92
C SER A 233 19.61 -29.43 -3.56
N ASN A 234 20.32 -28.83 -2.63
CA ASN A 234 20.91 -29.52 -1.47
C ASN A 234 20.90 -28.67 -0.19
N ILE A 235 20.14 -27.58 -0.14
CA ILE A 235 20.11 -26.66 1.01
C ILE A 235 19.88 -27.37 2.35
N LEU A 236 19.12 -28.47 2.39
CA LEU A 236 18.83 -29.23 3.62
C LEU A 236 19.94 -30.19 4.08
N GLU A 237 21.01 -30.36 3.32
CA GLU A 237 22.12 -31.26 3.67
C GLU A 237 22.91 -30.76 4.90
N GLY A 238 22.97 -29.45 5.12
CA GLY A 238 23.62 -28.88 6.30
C GLY A 238 23.63 -27.35 6.30
N ASN A 239 23.88 -26.80 7.49
CA ASN A 239 24.26 -25.41 7.69
C ASN A 239 25.33 -25.37 8.80
N PRO A 240 26.62 -25.34 8.44
CA PRO A 240 27.14 -24.96 7.13
C PRO A 240 27.05 -26.07 6.07
N LEU A 241 26.95 -25.66 4.81
CA LEU A 241 26.79 -26.50 3.62
C LEU A 241 28.13 -26.62 2.87
N LYS A 242 28.43 -27.83 2.39
CA LYS A 242 29.59 -28.11 1.52
C LYS A 242 29.42 -27.47 0.14
N ASP A 243 30.52 -27.13 -0.53
CA ASP A 243 30.46 -26.71 -1.94
C ASP A 243 30.41 -27.92 -2.90
N ARG A 244 30.21 -27.67 -4.20
CA ARG A 244 30.28 -28.72 -5.23
C ARG A 244 31.69 -29.25 -5.51
N HIS A 245 32.73 -28.60 -4.98
CA HIS A 245 34.13 -28.95 -5.18
C HIS A 245 34.67 -29.88 -4.08
N GLY A 246 33.81 -30.26 -3.13
CA GLY A 246 34.14 -31.19 -2.04
C GLY A 246 34.78 -30.53 -0.82
N ASN A 247 34.72 -29.20 -0.70
CA ASN A 247 35.13 -28.50 0.52
C ASN A 247 33.95 -28.44 1.50
N ASP A 248 34.16 -28.93 2.71
CA ASP A 248 33.19 -28.83 3.79
C ASP A 248 33.08 -27.39 4.30
N ALA A 249 31.90 -27.06 4.86
CA ALA A 249 31.62 -25.79 5.51
C ALA A 249 31.99 -24.54 4.70
N VAL A 250 31.53 -24.46 3.45
CA VAL A 250 31.77 -23.29 2.58
C VAL A 250 30.60 -22.32 2.66
N TRP A 251 29.38 -22.80 2.47
CA TRP A 251 28.19 -21.96 2.47
C TRP A 251 27.54 -21.92 3.84
N HIS A 252 27.21 -20.73 4.32
CA HIS A 252 26.66 -20.50 5.64
C HIS A 252 25.40 -19.64 5.54
N PHE A 253 24.35 -20.04 6.26
CA PHE A 253 23.08 -19.32 6.34
C PHE A 253 22.85 -18.82 7.76
N TYR A 254 22.77 -17.51 7.94
CA TYR A 254 22.70 -16.94 9.29
C TYR A 254 22.00 -15.59 9.30
N GLY A 255 21.59 -15.18 10.50
CA GLY A 255 21.05 -13.85 10.75
C GLY A 255 21.74 -13.16 11.92
N GLY A 256 21.54 -11.85 12.01
CA GLY A 256 22.10 -11.01 13.07
C GLY A 256 21.42 -9.64 13.09
N LYS A 257 21.80 -8.75 14.00
CA LYS A 257 21.16 -7.43 14.09
C LYS A 257 21.56 -6.56 12.89
N VAL A 258 20.59 -5.90 12.27
CA VAL A 258 20.83 -5.01 11.12
C VAL A 258 21.80 -3.87 11.46
N THR A 259 21.80 -3.42 12.71
CA THR A 259 22.76 -2.42 13.23
C THR A 259 24.23 -2.84 13.09
N ASP A 260 24.49 -4.15 13.08
CA ASP A 260 25.86 -4.67 12.99
C ASP A 260 26.36 -4.63 11.54
N VAL A 261 25.44 -4.51 10.58
CA VAL A 261 25.73 -4.34 9.14
C VAL A 261 25.84 -2.86 8.78
N THR A 262 24.98 -2.00 9.34
CA THR A 262 24.85 -0.58 8.99
C THR A 262 25.84 0.37 9.68
N LYS A 263 26.40 0.00 10.85
CA LYS A 263 27.43 0.80 11.56
C LYS A 263 28.73 1.00 10.79
N MET A 264 28.89 0.37 9.63
CA MET A 264 30.17 0.25 8.94
C MET A 264 30.33 1.31 7.85
N SER A 265 30.94 2.44 8.21
CA SER A 265 31.26 3.55 7.31
C SER A 265 32.68 3.39 6.76
N GLY A 266 32.82 2.89 5.53
CA GLY A 266 34.09 3.00 4.82
C GLY A 266 34.20 2.06 3.62
N ASN A 267 34.65 2.61 2.48
CA ASN A 267 35.29 1.81 1.44
C ASN A 267 36.46 1.07 2.10
N ALA A 268 36.59 -0.24 1.84
CA ALA A 268 37.71 -1.01 2.36
C ALA A 268 39.04 -0.33 1.99
N MET A 269 39.73 0.26 2.97
CA MET A 269 41.13 0.67 2.81
C MET A 269 41.96 -0.61 2.69
N SER A 270 42.26 -1.01 1.46
CA SER A 270 43.28 -2.01 1.15
C SER A 270 44.56 -1.31 0.74
N VAL A 271 45.70 -1.95 1.00
CA VAL A 271 47.01 -1.48 0.53
C VAL A 271 46.95 -1.39 -1.01
N PRO A 272 47.19 -0.21 -1.62
CA PRO A 272 47.14 -0.08 -3.07
C PRO A 272 48.26 -0.88 -3.72
N GLU A 273 47.93 -1.78 -4.65
CA GLU A 273 48.92 -2.58 -5.35
C GLU A 273 49.90 -1.70 -6.15
N GLY A 274 51.18 -2.05 -6.09
CA GLY A 274 52.27 -1.25 -6.65
C GLY A 274 52.70 -0.02 -5.82
N SER A 275 52.05 0.28 -4.69
CA SER A 275 52.49 1.34 -3.77
C SER A 275 53.78 0.98 -3.03
N LEU A 276 54.43 1.97 -2.43
CA LEU A 276 55.58 1.76 -1.55
C LEU A 276 55.28 0.80 -0.39
N LEU A 277 54.04 0.82 0.12
CA LEU A 277 53.62 -0.08 1.19
C LEU A 277 53.41 -1.52 0.72
N ALA A 278 52.90 -1.72 -0.51
CA ALA A 278 52.87 -3.05 -1.12
C ALA A 278 54.29 -3.59 -1.33
N GLN A 279 55.20 -2.76 -1.86
CA GLN A 279 56.61 -3.13 -2.00
C GLN A 279 57.26 -3.47 -0.65
N TRP A 280 56.95 -2.70 0.41
CA TRP A 280 57.45 -2.97 1.76
C TRP A 280 56.96 -4.32 2.30
N ARG A 281 55.68 -4.64 2.08
CA ARG A 281 55.06 -5.90 2.49
C ARG A 281 55.72 -7.11 1.81
N ASP A 282 56.03 -6.98 0.53
CA ASP A 282 56.50 -8.09 -0.31
C ASP A 282 58.04 -8.24 -0.32
N GLU A 283 58.79 -7.30 0.25
CA GLU A 283 60.26 -7.29 0.27
C GLU A 283 60.82 -8.20 1.38
N PRO A 284 61.50 -9.33 1.08
CA PRO A 284 61.99 -10.27 2.10
C PRO A 284 63.26 -9.81 2.84
N ASP A 285 64.03 -8.85 2.29
CA ASP A 285 65.26 -8.36 2.92
C ASP A 285 64.98 -7.26 3.96
N ALA A 286 65.37 -7.49 5.21
CA ALA A 286 65.09 -6.58 6.33
C ALA A 286 65.71 -5.18 6.15
N ILE A 287 66.88 -5.07 5.50
CA ILE A 287 67.56 -3.79 5.28
C ILE A 287 66.80 -2.97 4.23
N ARG A 288 66.40 -3.62 3.12
CA ARG A 288 65.59 -2.98 2.07
C ARG A 288 64.19 -2.63 2.56
N ARG A 289 63.59 -3.50 3.37
CA ARG A 289 62.30 -3.25 4.03
C ARG A 289 62.37 -2.03 4.95
N ALA A 290 63.44 -1.88 5.75
CA ALA A 290 63.65 -0.67 6.56
C ALA A 290 63.83 0.61 5.71
N ALA A 291 64.53 0.52 4.58
CA ALA A 291 64.67 1.66 3.65
C ALA A 291 63.33 2.07 3.02
N LEU A 292 62.47 1.09 2.68
CA LEU A 292 61.11 1.33 2.20
C LEU A 292 60.24 2.00 3.27
N ALA A 293 60.33 1.58 4.53
CA ALA A 293 59.62 2.22 5.64
C ALA A 293 59.98 3.71 5.78
N GLY A 294 61.26 4.06 5.60
CA GLY A 294 61.72 5.46 5.57
C GLY A 294 61.12 6.27 4.42
N ARG A 295 60.98 5.66 3.22
CA ARG A 295 60.33 6.30 2.06
C ARG A 295 58.83 6.49 2.29
N ILE A 296 58.15 5.52 2.90
CA ILE A 296 56.73 5.61 3.27
C ILE A 296 56.52 6.72 4.30
N ARG A 297 57.42 6.89 5.29
CA ARG A 297 57.37 8.06 6.20
C ARG A 297 57.52 9.39 5.45
N SER A 298 58.44 9.46 4.49
CA SER A 298 58.62 10.68 3.67
C SER A 298 57.37 11.01 2.86
N LEU A 299 56.67 9.99 2.36
CA LEU A 299 55.36 10.12 1.74
C LEU A 299 54.31 10.61 2.76
N ALA A 300 54.17 9.91 3.89
CA ALA A 300 53.19 10.18 4.96
C ALA A 300 53.26 11.61 5.49
N THR A 301 54.47 12.13 5.68
CA THR A 301 54.73 13.50 6.17
C THR A 301 54.66 14.57 5.09
N GLY A 302 54.36 14.20 3.84
CA GLY A 302 54.27 15.13 2.71
C GLY A 302 55.61 15.68 2.20
N LYS A 303 56.74 15.18 2.70
CA LYS A 303 58.08 15.52 2.19
C LYS A 303 58.29 15.02 0.76
N THR A 304 57.70 13.88 0.42
CA THR A 304 57.62 13.35 -0.95
C THR A 304 56.18 13.48 -1.44
N LYS A 305 55.96 14.11 -2.60
CA LYS A 305 54.63 14.25 -3.19
C LYS A 305 54.44 13.22 -4.32
N PRO A 306 53.45 12.32 -4.23
CA PRO A 306 53.14 11.39 -5.31
C PRO A 306 52.41 12.11 -6.45
N ALA A 307 52.57 11.63 -7.69
CA ALA A 307 51.77 12.11 -8.80
C ALA A 307 50.29 11.72 -8.60
N PRO A 308 49.32 12.58 -8.96
CA PRO A 308 47.89 12.27 -8.85
C PRO A 308 47.53 10.97 -9.59
N GLY A 309 46.65 10.16 -9.02
CA GLY A 309 46.18 8.91 -9.62
C GLY A 309 47.12 7.70 -9.50
N THR A 310 48.30 7.86 -8.88
CA THR A 310 49.20 6.73 -8.62
C THR A 310 48.81 5.94 -7.36
N PRO A 311 49.21 4.66 -7.22
CA PRO A 311 49.01 3.89 -5.98
C PRO A 311 49.53 4.61 -4.73
N ASP A 312 50.62 5.37 -4.83
CA ASP A 312 51.18 6.14 -3.71
C ASP A 312 50.33 7.38 -3.35
N ALA A 313 49.59 7.97 -4.30
CA ALA A 313 48.63 9.03 -4.00
C ALA A 313 47.42 8.49 -3.21
N THR A 314 46.97 7.28 -3.56
CA THR A 314 45.95 6.56 -2.78
C THR A 314 46.48 6.19 -1.40
N LEU A 315 47.71 5.69 -1.31
CA LEU A 315 48.37 5.35 -0.04
C LEU A 315 48.49 6.56 0.88
N LEU A 316 48.94 7.72 0.36
CA LEU A 316 49.01 8.96 1.14
C LEU A 316 47.65 9.35 1.73
N THR A 317 46.60 9.27 0.92
CA THR A 317 45.23 9.58 1.36
C THR A 317 44.76 8.62 2.45
N GLN A 318 45.12 7.34 2.35
CA GLN A 318 44.76 6.33 3.35
C GLN A 318 45.56 6.53 4.65
N LEU A 319 46.86 6.82 4.59
CA LEU A 319 47.71 7.08 5.76
C LEU A 319 47.19 8.25 6.62
N GLN A 320 46.70 9.31 5.98
CA GLN A 320 46.10 10.46 6.67
C GLN A 320 44.82 10.08 7.45
N LYS A 321 44.09 9.06 7.01
CA LYS A 321 42.79 8.68 7.63
C LYS A 321 42.94 7.93 8.94
N PHE A 322 44.00 7.16 9.13
CA PHE A 322 44.18 6.35 10.34
C PHE A 322 45.38 6.77 11.21
N ALA A 323 45.93 7.97 10.96
CA ALA A 323 46.98 8.57 11.80
C ALA A 323 46.45 9.16 13.13
N THR A 324 45.15 9.11 13.38
CA THR A 324 44.53 9.53 14.64
C THR A 324 43.98 8.34 15.41
N PRO A 325 44.02 8.35 16.76
CA PRO A 325 43.47 7.27 17.58
C PRO A 325 41.97 7.07 17.35
N GLY A 326 41.52 5.82 17.42
CA GLY A 326 40.09 5.48 17.37
C GLY A 326 39.34 5.82 18.67
N ARG A 327 40.04 5.88 19.80
CA ARG A 327 39.49 6.25 21.11
C ARG A 327 40.16 7.52 21.66
N TYR A 328 39.37 8.35 22.34
CA TYR A 328 39.79 9.66 22.82
C TYR A 328 39.74 9.79 24.35
N ASP A 329 39.43 8.73 25.08
CA ASP A 329 39.16 8.78 26.54
C ASP A 329 40.28 9.46 27.33
N ASN A 330 41.53 9.12 27.02
CA ASN A 330 42.69 9.71 27.69
C ASN A 330 42.96 11.16 27.25
N LEU A 331 42.59 11.51 26.02
CA LEU A 331 42.70 12.88 25.52
C LEU A 331 41.69 13.81 26.22
N LEU A 332 40.48 13.32 26.45
CA LEU A 332 39.36 14.06 27.04
C LEU A 332 39.62 14.42 28.52
N LYS A 333 40.30 13.55 29.29
CA LYS A 333 40.60 13.76 30.73
C LYS A 333 41.37 15.04 31.05
N SER A 334 42.02 15.65 30.07
CA SER A 334 42.89 16.83 30.26
C SER A 334 42.37 18.08 29.55
N ILE A 335 41.10 18.07 29.15
CA ILE A 335 40.42 19.20 28.52
C ILE A 335 39.54 19.89 29.56
N LEU A 336 39.58 21.23 29.59
CA LEU A 336 38.70 22.02 30.46
C LEU A 336 37.23 21.86 29.99
N PRO A 337 36.28 21.60 30.91
CA PRO A 337 34.85 21.59 30.60
C PRO A 337 34.38 22.94 30.04
N ASP A 338 33.31 22.91 29.24
CA ASP A 338 32.64 24.13 28.79
C ASP A 338 31.98 24.83 29.99
N GLU A 339 32.21 26.15 30.13
CA GLU A 339 31.79 26.92 31.31
C GLU A 339 30.27 27.00 31.52
N ARG A 340 29.48 26.62 30.50
CA ARG A 340 28.01 26.58 30.58
C ARG A 340 27.49 25.41 31.43
N PHE A 341 28.26 24.33 31.54
CA PHE A 341 27.87 23.15 32.32
C PHE A 341 28.06 23.39 33.83
N GLY A 342 27.25 22.73 34.65
CA GLY A 342 27.35 22.85 36.11
C GLY A 342 26.80 24.16 36.69
N ARG A 343 26.05 24.94 35.90
CA ARG A 343 25.42 26.20 36.33
C ARG A 343 23.92 26.16 36.09
N HIS A 344 23.13 26.50 37.11
CA HIS A 344 21.71 26.76 36.94
C HIS A 344 21.48 28.23 36.50
N PRO A 345 20.56 28.54 35.59
CA PRO A 345 20.23 29.91 35.19
C PRO A 345 19.80 30.83 36.34
N LEU A 346 19.30 30.25 37.45
CA LEU A 346 18.93 30.97 38.68
C LEU A 346 20.09 31.11 39.69
N GLY A 347 21.31 30.68 39.34
CA GLY A 347 22.50 30.81 40.19
C GLY A 347 22.74 29.67 41.17
N HIS A 348 21.99 28.58 41.09
CA HIS A 348 22.21 27.37 41.90
C HIS A 348 23.37 26.52 41.37
N THR A 349 24.05 25.82 42.27
CA THR A 349 25.07 24.84 41.94
C THR A 349 24.39 23.55 41.49
N VAL A 350 24.77 23.03 40.33
CA VAL A 350 24.23 21.77 39.78
C VAL A 350 25.36 20.83 39.41
N VAL A 351 25.02 19.58 39.09
CA VAL A 351 26.03 18.58 38.73
C VAL A 351 26.85 19.11 37.56
N SER A 352 28.17 19.05 37.66
CA SER A 352 29.09 19.63 36.66
C SER A 352 28.94 19.11 35.23
N ALA A 353 28.18 18.03 35.03
CA ALA A 353 27.90 17.42 33.73
C ALA A 353 26.57 17.85 33.11
N ASP A 354 25.71 18.56 33.84
CA ASP A 354 24.40 19.00 33.36
C ASP A 354 24.48 20.39 32.73
N LEU A 355 23.78 20.56 31.62
CA LEU A 355 23.56 21.85 30.97
C LEU A 355 22.10 22.25 31.15
N ILE A 356 21.84 23.12 32.14
CA ILE A 356 20.49 23.61 32.42
C ILE A 356 20.30 24.98 31.78
N MET A 357 19.21 25.13 31.04
CA MET A 357 18.89 26.36 30.32
C MET A 357 17.40 26.70 30.42
N LYS A 358 17.09 27.97 30.17
CA LYS A 358 15.70 28.43 30.09
C LYS A 358 15.24 28.39 28.62
N ALA A 359 14.35 27.46 28.29
CA ALA A 359 13.74 27.39 26.96
C ALA A 359 12.83 28.62 26.69
N PRO A 360 12.67 29.06 25.43
CA PRO A 360 13.32 28.51 24.23
C PRO A 360 14.75 29.05 24.04
N ASP A 361 15.70 28.18 23.74
CA ASP A 361 17.11 28.57 23.52
C ASP A 361 17.80 27.63 22.50
N VAL A 362 18.93 28.06 21.94
CA VAL A 362 19.73 27.29 20.99
C VAL A 362 21.17 27.18 21.49
N VAL A 363 21.61 25.94 21.71
CA VAL A 363 22.98 25.64 22.12
C VAL A 363 23.80 25.21 20.90
N GLU A 364 24.80 26.02 20.56
CA GLU A 364 25.80 25.66 19.56
C GLU A 364 27.00 24.95 20.22
N LEU A 365 27.39 23.82 19.63
CA LEU A 365 28.58 23.05 19.98
C LEU A 365 29.45 22.87 18.74
N ARG A 366 30.77 23.12 18.86
CA ARG A 366 31.73 22.89 17.78
C ARG A 366 32.50 21.60 18.04
N ILE A 367 32.23 20.59 17.22
CA ILE A 367 32.86 19.27 17.32
C ILE A 367 33.84 19.11 16.15
N PRO A 368 35.10 18.70 16.38
CA PRO A 368 36.03 18.41 15.29
C PRO A 368 35.47 17.32 14.36
N ALA A 369 35.60 17.49 13.05
CA ALA A 369 35.05 16.56 12.05
C ALA A 369 35.51 15.10 12.27
N ALA A 370 36.79 14.88 12.61
CA ALA A 370 37.32 13.55 12.93
C ALA A 370 36.67 12.89 14.17
N LEU A 371 36.13 13.69 15.09
CA LEU A 371 35.36 13.20 16.23
C LEU A 371 33.89 12.94 15.84
N ALA A 372 33.35 13.65 14.86
CA ALA A 372 31.98 13.47 14.38
C ALA A 372 31.83 12.34 13.35
N GLU A 373 32.90 11.99 12.63
CA GLU A 373 32.86 11.00 11.54
C GLU A 373 32.33 9.64 12.02
N GLY A 374 31.32 9.13 11.29
CA GLY A 374 30.65 7.86 11.59
C GLY A 374 29.82 7.84 12.88
N ARG A 375 29.62 8.98 13.54
CA ARG A 375 28.87 9.10 14.81
C ARG A 375 27.60 9.92 14.62
N SER A 376 26.57 9.58 15.37
CA SER A 376 25.32 10.36 15.45
C SER A 376 25.32 11.20 16.73
N LEU A 377 24.81 12.41 16.65
CA LEU A 377 24.55 13.24 17.83
C LEU A 377 23.19 12.86 18.40
N ALA A 378 23.17 12.28 19.59
CA ALA A 378 21.95 12.04 20.35
C ALA A 378 21.82 13.12 21.43
N VAL A 379 20.60 13.61 21.64
CA VAL A 379 20.26 14.50 22.75
C VAL A 379 19.14 13.88 23.56
N SER A 380 19.27 13.91 24.87
CA SER A 380 18.21 13.64 25.84
C SER A 380 18.10 14.86 26.73
N GLY A 381 16.90 15.15 27.19
CA GLY A 381 16.68 16.23 28.14
C GLY A 381 15.35 16.04 28.84
N ASP A 382 15.31 16.53 30.07
CA ASP A 382 14.14 16.49 30.93
C ASP A 382 13.83 17.92 31.41
N LEU A 383 12.64 18.12 31.93
CA LEU A 383 12.33 19.35 32.66
C LEU A 383 13.07 19.35 33.99
N GLU A 384 13.62 20.50 34.37
CA GLU A 384 14.27 20.65 35.67
C GLU A 384 13.24 20.39 36.80
N PRO A 385 13.51 19.47 37.74
CA PRO A 385 12.51 19.00 38.70
C PRO A 385 11.91 20.10 39.59
N GLU A 386 12.70 21.08 40.04
CA GLU A 386 12.26 22.07 41.03
C GLU A 386 11.53 23.28 40.41
N HIS A 387 12.04 23.82 39.31
CA HIS A 387 11.61 25.08 38.70
C HIS A 387 11.07 24.91 37.28
N GLY A 388 11.28 23.75 36.65
CA GLY A 388 10.87 23.45 35.27
C GLY A 388 9.57 22.66 35.15
N SER A 389 9.04 22.11 36.24
CA SER A 389 7.93 21.14 36.26
C SER A 389 6.61 21.64 35.65
N ALA A 390 6.37 22.96 35.63
CA ALA A 390 5.20 23.56 34.99
C ALA A 390 5.38 23.80 33.47
N GLY A 391 6.57 23.64 32.93
CA GLY A 391 6.89 23.89 31.54
C GLY A 391 6.54 22.74 30.59
N SER A 392 6.81 22.97 29.30
CA SER A 392 6.91 21.93 28.28
C SER A 392 8.00 22.31 27.28
N VAL A 393 8.62 21.31 26.65
CA VAL A 393 9.71 21.54 25.68
C VAL A 393 9.67 20.53 24.54
N GLN A 394 10.05 20.96 23.35
CA GLN A 394 10.46 20.07 22.25
C GLN A 394 11.98 20.16 22.11
N LEU A 395 12.64 19.01 21.98
CA LEU A 395 14.09 18.94 21.83
C LEU A 395 14.42 18.50 20.40
N THR A 396 15.34 19.24 19.78
CA THR A 396 15.86 18.91 18.45
C THR A 396 17.37 19.09 18.43
N ALA A 397 18.08 18.13 17.84
CA ALA A 397 19.51 18.24 17.58
C ALA A 397 19.78 18.08 16.08
N GLY A 398 20.63 18.94 15.52
CA GLY A 398 20.89 18.94 14.09
C GLY A 398 22.12 19.78 13.73
N LEU A 399 22.55 19.65 12.47
CA LEU A 399 23.64 20.45 11.91
C LEU A 399 23.18 21.84 11.44
N THR A 400 21.86 22.04 11.33
CA THR A 400 21.24 23.31 10.98
C THR A 400 20.74 24.04 12.21
N ARG A 401 20.99 25.34 12.27
CA ARG A 401 20.47 26.20 13.33
C ARG A 401 18.95 26.34 13.18
N HIS A 402 18.20 25.89 14.18
CA HIS A 402 16.73 26.01 14.22
C HIS A 402 16.29 27.36 14.80
N THR A 403 15.07 27.78 14.44
CA THR A 403 14.43 28.97 15.02
C THR A 403 13.64 28.55 16.26
N PRO A 404 13.88 29.13 17.46
CA PRO A 404 13.39 28.59 18.74
C PRO A 404 11.86 28.56 18.92
N PHE A 405 11.10 29.20 18.03
CA PHE A 405 9.64 29.40 18.16
C PHE A 405 8.81 28.53 17.21
N MET A 406 9.46 27.69 16.38
CA MET A 406 8.74 26.85 15.43
C MET A 406 8.48 25.47 16.05
N LEU A 407 7.23 25.20 16.40
CA LEU A 407 6.79 23.88 16.84
C LEU A 407 6.72 22.92 15.66
N SER A 408 6.95 21.64 15.94
CA SER A 408 6.89 20.59 14.91
C SER A 408 6.06 19.40 15.40
N PRO A 409 5.06 18.95 14.62
CA PRO A 409 4.19 17.83 15.02
C PRO A 409 4.91 16.48 15.03
N SER A 410 6.07 16.37 14.37
CA SER A 410 6.88 15.15 14.34
C SER A 410 7.83 15.00 15.53
N HIS A 411 7.87 15.97 16.44
CA HIS A 411 8.77 15.95 17.59
C HIS A 411 7.99 15.74 18.90
N PRO A 412 8.50 14.89 19.81
CA PRO A 412 7.85 14.66 21.09
C PRO A 412 7.83 15.95 21.92
N ILE A 413 6.73 16.15 22.64
CA ILE A 413 6.62 17.20 23.66
C ILE A 413 6.91 16.55 25.01
N ILE A 414 7.83 17.14 25.75
CA ILE A 414 8.23 16.66 27.07
C ILE A 414 7.52 17.49 28.13
N THR A 415 6.87 16.81 29.06
CA THR A 415 6.13 17.37 30.21
C THR A 415 6.49 16.62 31.49
N ALA A 416 6.21 17.21 32.65
CA ALA A 416 6.24 16.48 33.90
C ALA A 416 4.99 15.56 33.96
N THR A 417 5.20 14.24 34.02
CA THR A 417 4.14 13.24 34.05
C THR A 417 3.09 13.55 35.12
N GLY A 418 1.82 13.64 34.73
CA GLY A 418 0.71 13.90 35.66
C GLY A 418 0.58 15.36 36.14
N GLY A 419 1.45 16.26 35.70
CA GLY A 419 1.36 17.70 35.97
C GLY A 419 0.25 18.39 35.18
N ASP A 420 -0.03 19.66 35.52
CA ASP A 420 -1.12 20.43 34.88
C ASP A 420 -0.88 20.64 33.38
N THR A 421 0.38 20.84 32.96
CA THR A 421 0.74 20.99 31.55
C THR A 421 0.53 19.70 30.76
N ASP A 422 0.86 18.55 31.34
CA ASP A 422 0.64 17.22 30.75
C ASP A 422 -0.86 16.97 30.52
N LYS A 423 -1.69 17.21 31.55
CA LYS A 423 -3.15 17.11 31.44
C LYS A 423 -3.72 18.02 30.36
N ARG A 424 -3.26 19.28 30.30
CA ARG A 424 -3.74 20.24 29.30
C ARG A 424 -3.40 19.83 27.87
N ILE A 425 -2.19 19.30 27.64
CA ILE A 425 -1.80 18.82 26.31
C ILE A 425 -2.62 17.59 25.92
N ASN A 426 -2.74 16.60 26.80
CA ASN A 426 -3.54 15.41 26.52
C ASN A 426 -5.01 15.76 26.28
N ALA A 427 -5.61 16.65 27.08
CA ALA A 427 -6.98 17.12 26.84
C ALA A 427 -7.15 17.73 25.43
N GLY A 428 -6.19 18.56 24.97
CA GLY A 428 -6.25 19.12 23.61
C GLY A 428 -6.07 18.07 22.51
N LEU A 429 -5.30 17.00 22.76
CA LEU A 429 -5.19 15.87 21.84
C LEU A 429 -6.47 15.03 21.83
N ASP A 430 -7.10 14.83 22.98
CA ASP A 430 -8.39 14.14 23.14
C ASP A 430 -9.48 14.89 22.38
N ASP A 431 -9.60 16.20 22.62
CA ASP A 431 -10.51 17.08 21.90
C ASP A 431 -10.36 16.98 20.38
N PHE A 432 -9.12 16.88 19.89
CA PHE A 432 -8.84 16.71 18.45
C PHE A 432 -9.24 15.32 17.95
N ARG A 433 -8.90 14.25 18.68
CA ARG A 433 -9.25 12.87 18.31
C ARG A 433 -10.76 12.68 18.24
N ASP A 434 -11.48 13.31 19.16
CA ASP A 434 -12.94 13.29 19.21
C ASP A 434 -13.59 13.99 18.00
N LEU A 435 -12.84 14.70 17.14
CA LEU A 435 -13.38 15.27 15.90
C LEU A 435 -13.46 14.26 14.75
N PHE A 436 -12.71 13.15 14.82
CA PHE A 436 -12.58 12.21 13.70
C PHE A 436 -13.13 10.81 14.06
N PRO A 437 -13.81 10.13 13.12
CA PRO A 437 -14.21 8.75 13.32
C PRO A 437 -13.00 7.85 13.55
N ALA A 438 -13.15 6.87 14.43
CA ALA A 438 -12.09 5.94 14.80
C ALA A 438 -11.58 5.16 13.58
N SER A 439 -12.43 4.85 12.60
CA SER A 439 -12.03 4.18 11.36
C SER A 439 -10.95 4.92 10.55
N ILE A 440 -10.85 6.25 10.66
CA ILE A 440 -9.77 7.02 10.00
C ILE A 440 -8.45 6.90 10.78
N CYS A 441 -8.54 6.62 12.08
CA CYS A 441 -7.41 6.48 12.98
C CYS A 441 -6.80 5.07 12.99
N TYR A 442 -7.49 4.05 12.44
CA TYR A 442 -7.01 2.68 12.38
C TYR A 442 -6.75 2.21 10.94
N PRO A 443 -5.61 1.54 10.67
CA PRO A 443 -5.41 0.89 9.38
C PRO A 443 -6.46 -0.21 9.18
N LYS A 444 -7.02 -0.30 7.97
CA LYS A 444 -7.99 -1.34 7.61
C LYS A 444 -7.43 -2.72 7.94
N ILE A 445 -8.04 -3.40 8.90
CA ILE A 445 -7.72 -4.79 9.21
C ILE A 445 -8.44 -5.65 8.17
N VAL A 446 -7.69 -6.25 7.26
CA VAL A 446 -8.21 -7.29 6.35
C VAL A 446 -8.07 -8.62 7.10
N PRO A 447 -9.18 -9.30 7.43
CA PRO A 447 -9.09 -10.58 8.11
C PRO A 447 -8.39 -11.61 7.20
N VAL A 448 -7.53 -12.42 7.82
CA VAL A 448 -6.62 -13.37 7.14
C VAL A 448 -7.37 -14.59 6.60
N ASP A 449 -8.58 -14.86 7.10
CA ASP A 449 -9.42 -15.97 6.70
C ASP A 449 -10.86 -15.51 6.46
N GLU A 450 -11.24 -15.37 5.19
CA GLU A 450 -12.59 -14.96 4.77
C GLU A 450 -13.67 -15.99 5.15
N VAL A 451 -13.31 -17.26 5.40
CA VAL A 451 -14.27 -18.34 5.71
C VAL A 451 -14.83 -18.20 7.14
N VAL A 452 -14.09 -17.57 8.05
CA VAL A 452 -14.49 -17.24 9.43
C VAL A 452 -14.74 -15.74 9.63
N THR A 453 -14.81 -14.99 8.53
CA THR A 453 -15.10 -13.55 8.57
C THR A 453 -16.58 -13.29 8.38
N LEU A 454 -17.17 -12.58 9.34
CA LEU A 454 -18.56 -12.12 9.23
C LEU A 454 -18.62 -10.61 8.99
N ALA A 455 -19.25 -10.22 7.88
CA ALA A 455 -19.44 -8.82 7.53
C ALA A 455 -20.67 -8.26 8.28
N LEU A 456 -20.41 -7.40 9.27
CA LEU A 456 -21.42 -6.62 9.97
C LEU A 456 -21.35 -5.15 9.54
N TYR A 457 -22.45 -4.43 9.73
CA TYR A 457 -22.49 -2.99 9.51
C TYR A 457 -22.28 -2.28 10.85
N PHE A 458 -21.23 -1.47 10.93
CA PHE A 458 -21.03 -0.57 12.05
C PHE A 458 -21.38 0.85 11.61
N ARG A 459 -22.29 1.48 12.37
CA ARG A 459 -22.70 2.85 12.12
C ARG A 459 -21.74 3.80 12.83
N GLU A 460 -20.97 4.55 12.04
CA GLU A 460 -19.94 5.50 12.53
C GLU A 460 -20.12 6.90 11.90
N ASP A 461 -21.35 7.40 11.96
CA ASP A 461 -21.73 8.71 11.40
C ASP A 461 -21.95 9.80 12.48
N GLU A 462 -21.70 9.50 13.76
CA GLU A 462 -21.83 10.47 14.86
C GLU A 462 -21.03 11.75 14.60
N PRO A 463 -19.76 11.72 14.14
CA PRO A 463 -19.01 12.96 13.91
C PRO A 463 -19.63 13.78 12.79
N MET A 464 -20.14 13.13 11.74
CA MET A 464 -20.85 13.79 10.65
C MET A 464 -22.15 14.43 11.14
N GLN A 465 -22.95 13.68 11.91
CA GLN A 465 -24.19 14.18 12.51
C GLN A 465 -23.93 15.39 13.40
N ARG A 466 -22.96 15.33 14.31
CA ARG A 466 -22.65 16.39 15.28
C ARG A 466 -22.10 17.64 14.61
N LEU A 467 -21.22 17.50 13.62
CA LEU A 467 -20.42 18.61 13.08
C LEU A 467 -21.00 19.23 11.81
N MET A 468 -21.77 18.48 11.01
CA MET A 468 -22.10 18.88 9.64
C MET A 468 -23.59 18.87 9.31
N LEU A 469 -24.40 18.03 9.97
CA LEU A 469 -25.78 17.77 9.56
C LEU A 469 -26.81 18.61 10.32
N SER A 470 -27.83 19.05 9.60
CA SER A 470 -29.04 19.62 10.20
C SER A 470 -29.90 18.53 10.87
N GLU A 471 -30.89 18.92 11.66
CA GLU A 471 -31.84 17.96 12.26
C GLU A 471 -32.66 17.20 11.19
N GLU A 472 -32.94 17.83 10.05
CA GLU A 472 -33.61 17.18 8.92
C GLU A 472 -32.71 16.12 8.27
N ASP A 473 -31.45 16.47 8.01
CA ASP A 473 -30.46 15.53 7.45
C ASP A 473 -30.22 14.34 8.39
N LYS A 474 -30.19 14.58 9.71
CA LYS A 474 -30.06 13.51 10.71
C LYS A 474 -31.26 12.57 10.68
N ALA A 475 -32.47 13.11 10.66
CA ALA A 475 -33.69 12.31 10.58
C ALA A 475 -33.76 11.49 9.30
N GLU A 476 -33.34 12.05 8.16
CA GLU A 476 -33.23 11.31 6.91
C GLU A 476 -32.19 10.19 7.00
N LEU A 477 -31.00 10.47 7.52
CA LEU A 477 -29.93 9.48 7.69
C LEU A 477 -30.35 8.35 8.63
N ASP A 478 -31.00 8.67 9.75
CA ASP A 478 -31.55 7.69 10.69
C ASP A 478 -32.59 6.79 10.04
N ARG A 479 -33.50 7.37 9.23
CA ARG A 479 -34.47 6.61 8.46
C ARG A 479 -33.78 5.67 7.45
N LEU A 480 -32.76 6.14 6.74
CA LEU A 480 -32.02 5.33 5.76
C LEU A 480 -31.26 4.18 6.43
N TRP A 481 -30.67 4.41 7.61
CA TRP A 481 -30.08 3.34 8.41
C TRP A 481 -31.12 2.33 8.89
N ASP A 482 -32.24 2.80 9.40
CA ASP A 482 -33.33 1.91 9.82
C ASP A 482 -33.82 1.03 8.65
N GLU A 483 -33.99 1.62 7.46
CA GLU A 483 -34.34 0.89 6.23
C GLU A 483 -33.28 -0.15 5.86
N LEU A 484 -31.99 0.23 5.88
CA LEU A 484 -30.89 -0.68 5.60
C LEU A 484 -30.86 -1.85 6.60
N LEU A 485 -30.96 -1.57 7.90
CA LEU A 485 -30.93 -2.58 8.96
C LEU A 485 -32.14 -3.51 8.88
N TYR A 486 -33.31 -2.96 8.55
CA TYR A 486 -34.54 -3.73 8.32
C TYR A 486 -34.39 -4.68 7.12
N ILE A 487 -34.00 -4.17 5.95
CA ILE A 487 -33.85 -4.96 4.72
C ILE A 487 -32.76 -6.03 4.87
N THR A 488 -31.66 -5.69 5.54
CA THR A 488 -30.54 -6.62 5.75
C THR A 488 -30.79 -7.62 6.87
N ARG A 489 -31.87 -7.45 7.65
CA ARG A 489 -32.23 -8.26 8.83
C ARG A 489 -31.08 -8.36 9.83
N GLU A 490 -30.46 -7.22 10.10
CA GLU A 490 -29.20 -7.12 10.82
C GLU A 490 -29.22 -7.76 12.22
N PRO A 491 -30.28 -7.61 13.05
CA PRO A 491 -30.31 -8.23 14.38
C PRO A 491 -30.14 -9.76 14.35
N PHE A 492 -30.73 -10.45 13.36
CA PHE A 492 -30.52 -11.91 13.21
C PHE A 492 -29.10 -12.25 12.80
N LYS A 493 -28.46 -11.40 11.99
CA LYS A 493 -27.06 -11.61 11.61
C LYS A 493 -26.13 -11.42 12.81
N LYS A 494 -26.39 -10.43 13.67
CA LYS A 494 -25.67 -10.26 14.94
C LYS A 494 -25.84 -11.46 15.86
N GLU A 495 -27.05 -12.01 15.97
CA GLU A 495 -27.33 -13.22 16.76
C GLU A 495 -26.43 -14.38 16.31
N VAL A 496 -26.45 -14.70 15.02
CA VAL A 496 -25.62 -15.76 14.42
C VAL A 496 -24.13 -15.46 14.62
N ALA A 497 -23.71 -14.22 14.39
CA ALA A 497 -22.31 -13.81 14.54
C ALA A 497 -21.83 -13.96 15.99
N TYR A 498 -22.64 -13.54 16.94
CA TYR A 498 -22.32 -13.67 18.36
C TYR A 498 -22.14 -15.13 18.75
N GLU A 499 -23.03 -16.02 18.30
CA GLU A 499 -22.91 -17.47 18.57
C GLU A 499 -21.61 -18.05 18.00
N GLN A 500 -21.31 -17.78 16.72
CA GLN A 500 -20.09 -18.24 16.07
C GLN A 500 -18.83 -17.74 16.79
N ILE A 501 -18.77 -16.43 17.05
CA ILE A 501 -17.64 -15.79 17.73
C ILE A 501 -17.41 -16.41 19.11
N VAL A 502 -18.47 -16.64 19.88
CA VAL A 502 -18.38 -17.29 21.20
C VAL A 502 -17.88 -18.72 21.08
N GLU A 503 -18.42 -19.52 20.16
CA GLU A 503 -18.01 -20.91 19.95
C GLU A 503 -16.53 -21.02 19.58
N PHE A 504 -16.03 -20.21 18.64
CA PHE A 504 -14.61 -20.21 18.28
C PHE A 504 -13.72 -19.71 19.42
N SER A 505 -14.14 -18.64 20.11
CA SER A 505 -13.35 -18.05 21.19
C SER A 505 -13.23 -18.96 22.42
N THR A 506 -14.15 -19.91 22.64
CA THR A 506 -14.01 -20.85 23.77
C THR A 506 -12.74 -21.71 23.70
N GLN A 507 -12.18 -21.95 22.51
CA GLN A 507 -10.99 -22.78 22.33
C GLN A 507 -9.69 -21.99 22.45
N ASP A 508 -9.63 -20.79 21.85
CA ASP A 508 -8.39 -20.00 21.73
C ASP A 508 -8.30 -18.83 22.72
N ARG A 509 -9.44 -18.21 23.06
CA ARG A 509 -9.52 -16.97 23.86
C ARG A 509 -10.73 -16.98 24.81
N PRO A 510 -10.75 -17.89 25.81
CA PRO A 510 -11.88 -18.03 26.74
C PRO A 510 -12.13 -16.77 27.57
N ASP A 511 -11.14 -15.90 27.72
CA ASP A 511 -11.27 -14.58 28.35
C ASP A 511 -12.25 -13.67 27.61
N LEU A 512 -12.29 -13.73 26.27
CA LEU A 512 -13.22 -12.93 25.45
C LEU A 512 -14.67 -13.39 25.63
N VAL A 513 -14.89 -14.70 25.79
CA VAL A 513 -16.23 -15.24 26.06
C VAL A 513 -16.79 -14.70 27.37
N ILE A 514 -15.95 -14.56 28.40
CA ILE A 514 -16.33 -13.96 29.68
C ILE A 514 -16.64 -12.46 29.49
N ALA A 515 -15.78 -11.75 28.77
CA ALA A 515 -15.95 -10.32 28.50
C ALA A 515 -17.23 -10.01 27.72
N TRP A 516 -17.65 -10.88 26.79
CA TRP A 516 -18.82 -10.66 25.94
C TRP A 516 -20.14 -11.18 26.52
N LYS A 517 -20.10 -12.04 27.54
CA LYS A 517 -21.31 -12.60 28.18
C LYS A 517 -22.38 -11.55 28.54
N PRO A 518 -22.05 -10.34 29.03
CA PRO A 518 -23.05 -9.31 29.32
C PRO A 518 -23.78 -8.75 28.09
N TYR A 519 -23.27 -8.94 26.87
CA TYR A 519 -23.89 -8.45 25.63
C TYR A 519 -25.01 -9.37 25.13
N LYS A 520 -25.00 -10.65 25.50
CA LYS A 520 -26.00 -11.63 25.02
C LYS A 520 -27.45 -11.20 25.31
N PRO A 521 -27.82 -10.77 26.53
CA PRO A 521 -29.20 -10.37 26.83
C PRO A 521 -29.66 -9.19 25.97
N ILE A 522 -28.82 -8.16 25.81
CA ILE A 522 -29.11 -6.97 24.99
C ILE A 522 -29.39 -7.39 23.55
N LEU A 523 -28.53 -8.23 22.98
CA LEU A 523 -28.70 -8.74 21.62
C LEU A 523 -29.99 -9.55 21.45
N LEU A 524 -30.34 -10.40 22.43
CA LEU A 524 -31.57 -11.19 22.37
C LEU A 524 -32.82 -10.29 22.48
N ASP A 525 -32.76 -9.21 23.26
CA ASP A 525 -33.83 -8.22 23.34
C ASP A 525 -33.99 -7.48 22.00
N GLU A 526 -32.89 -7.07 21.35
CA GLU A 526 -32.89 -6.47 20.00
C GLU A 526 -33.51 -7.41 18.95
N VAL A 527 -33.10 -8.69 18.98
CA VAL A 527 -33.63 -9.73 18.10
C VAL A 527 -35.13 -9.95 18.33
N ALA A 528 -35.57 -10.01 19.59
CA ALA A 528 -36.97 -10.18 19.94
C ALA A 528 -37.82 -8.97 19.49
N ALA A 529 -37.32 -7.75 19.72
CA ALA A 529 -37.97 -6.53 19.25
C ALA A 529 -38.08 -6.51 17.72
N PHE A 530 -37.04 -6.93 17.01
CA PHE A 530 -37.06 -7.02 15.55
C PHE A 530 -38.06 -8.08 15.04
N ARG A 531 -38.14 -9.26 15.68
CA ARG A 531 -39.17 -10.26 15.36
C ARG A 531 -40.59 -9.69 15.54
N ALA A 532 -40.82 -8.96 16.63
CA ALA A 532 -42.11 -8.33 16.88
C ALA A 532 -42.45 -7.28 15.82
N ARG A 533 -41.48 -6.44 15.43
CA ARG A 533 -41.65 -5.46 14.35
C ARG A 533 -41.99 -6.11 13.01
N LEU A 534 -41.30 -7.19 12.62
CA LEU A 534 -41.61 -7.90 11.37
C LEU A 534 -43.06 -8.35 11.32
N LEU A 535 -43.60 -8.88 12.43
CA LEU A 535 -45.00 -9.30 12.55
C LEU A 535 -45.98 -8.11 12.50
N GLU A 536 -45.62 -6.98 13.12
CA GLU A 536 -46.44 -5.76 13.09
C GLU A 536 -46.53 -5.16 11.67
N ASP A 537 -45.46 -5.31 10.88
CA ASP A 537 -45.38 -4.75 9.54
C ASP A 537 -46.03 -5.64 8.47
N GLU A 538 -46.22 -6.94 8.72
CA GLU A 538 -46.83 -7.86 7.73
C GLU A 538 -48.17 -7.36 7.15
N PRO A 539 -49.16 -6.89 7.96
CA PRO A 539 -50.42 -6.39 7.42
C PRO A 539 -50.22 -5.14 6.56
N LYS A 540 -49.31 -4.24 6.94
CA LYS A 540 -49.00 -3.01 6.19
C LYS A 540 -48.43 -3.36 4.82
N GLN A 541 -47.57 -4.38 4.75
CA GLN A 541 -46.98 -4.85 3.50
C GLN A 541 -48.03 -5.51 2.59
N LEU A 542 -48.95 -6.30 3.15
CA LEU A 542 -50.06 -6.86 2.38
C LEU A 542 -50.98 -5.77 1.81
N GLU A 543 -51.38 -4.80 2.61
CA GLU A 543 -52.21 -3.69 2.14
C GLU A 543 -51.49 -2.88 1.05
N ALA A 544 -50.18 -2.66 1.16
CA ALA A 544 -49.40 -2.01 0.11
C ALA A 544 -49.44 -2.79 -1.23
N VAL A 545 -49.44 -4.13 -1.20
CA VAL A 545 -49.60 -4.96 -2.39
C VAL A 545 -51.00 -4.80 -3.00
N ILE A 546 -52.04 -4.72 -2.17
CA ILE A 546 -53.43 -4.54 -2.60
C ILE A 546 -53.63 -3.15 -3.21
N ASP A 547 -53.13 -2.10 -2.57
CA ASP A 547 -53.14 -0.74 -3.11
C ASP A 547 -52.39 -0.66 -4.45
N TRP A 548 -51.23 -1.32 -4.53
CA TRP A 548 -50.47 -1.42 -5.77
C TRP A 548 -51.22 -2.19 -6.86
N ALA A 549 -52.01 -3.21 -6.52
CA ALA A 549 -52.79 -3.97 -7.47
C ALA A 549 -53.85 -3.12 -8.19
N GLY A 550 -54.45 -2.14 -7.50
CA GLY A 550 -55.33 -1.16 -8.14
C GLY A 550 -54.61 -0.35 -9.23
N ARG A 551 -53.38 0.08 -8.97
CA ARG A 551 -52.53 0.74 -9.99
C ARG A 551 -52.17 -0.21 -11.13
N ALA A 552 -51.81 -1.46 -10.82
CA ALA A 552 -51.45 -2.46 -11.81
C ALA A 552 -52.63 -2.78 -12.75
N TRP A 553 -53.84 -2.84 -12.22
CA TRP A 553 -55.07 -3.08 -12.97
C TRP A 553 -55.70 -1.79 -13.51
N ARG A 554 -55.09 -0.63 -13.22
CA ARG A 554 -55.41 0.71 -13.76
C ARG A 554 -56.80 1.22 -13.37
N ARG A 555 -57.34 0.71 -12.26
CA ARG A 555 -58.63 1.12 -11.70
C ARG A 555 -58.70 0.79 -10.22
N ALA A 556 -59.66 1.37 -9.52
CA ALA A 556 -60.01 0.93 -8.18
C ALA A 556 -60.41 -0.57 -8.21
N LEU A 557 -59.94 -1.29 -7.19
CA LEU A 557 -60.31 -2.69 -6.96
C LEU A 557 -61.72 -2.75 -6.37
N THR A 558 -62.53 -3.72 -6.80
CA THR A 558 -63.79 -4.00 -6.10
C THR A 558 -63.52 -4.61 -4.73
N VAL A 559 -64.51 -4.59 -3.84
CA VAL A 559 -64.38 -5.17 -2.49
C VAL A 559 -64.00 -6.65 -2.59
N GLU A 560 -64.67 -7.39 -3.49
CA GLU A 560 -64.43 -8.81 -3.73
C GLU A 560 -63.02 -9.08 -4.28
N GLU A 561 -62.49 -8.19 -5.10
CA GLU A 561 -61.12 -8.31 -5.62
C GLU A 561 -60.07 -8.10 -4.52
N GLN A 562 -60.29 -7.14 -3.63
CA GLN A 562 -59.41 -6.92 -2.50
C GLN A 562 -59.49 -8.09 -1.51
N GLU A 563 -60.70 -8.55 -1.18
CA GLU A 563 -60.93 -9.72 -0.33
C GLU A 563 -60.29 -10.96 -0.92
N GLY A 564 -60.46 -11.24 -2.23
CA GLY A 564 -59.84 -12.40 -2.87
C GLY A 564 -58.31 -12.39 -2.85
N LEU A 565 -57.67 -11.21 -2.87
CA LEU A 565 -56.21 -11.10 -2.67
C LEU A 565 -55.81 -11.37 -1.22
N ARG A 566 -56.58 -10.87 -0.23
CA ARG A 566 -56.36 -11.16 1.19
C ARG A 566 -56.57 -12.64 1.52
N GLU A 567 -57.61 -13.26 0.97
CA GLU A 567 -57.90 -14.69 1.11
C GLU A 567 -56.78 -15.55 0.51
N LEU A 568 -56.29 -15.20 -0.68
CA LEU A 568 -55.14 -15.89 -1.27
C LEU A 568 -53.92 -15.82 -0.34
N TYR A 569 -53.58 -14.62 0.14
CA TYR A 569 -52.47 -14.43 1.08
C TYR A 569 -52.68 -15.28 2.36
N GLY A 570 -53.88 -15.23 2.95
CA GLY A 570 -54.23 -16.02 4.13
C GLY A 570 -54.07 -17.52 3.90
N ALA A 571 -54.60 -18.05 2.80
CA ALA A 571 -54.48 -19.46 2.43
C ALA A 571 -53.04 -19.90 2.17
N LEU A 572 -52.16 -18.99 1.70
CA LEU A 572 -50.73 -19.26 1.58
C LEU A 572 -50.07 -19.36 2.97
N ARG A 573 -50.41 -18.45 3.89
CA ARG A 573 -49.89 -18.49 5.27
C ARG A 573 -50.37 -19.71 6.05
N GLU A 574 -51.62 -20.15 5.86
CA GLU A 574 -52.15 -21.39 6.44
C GLU A 574 -51.41 -22.65 5.98
N ARG A 575 -50.76 -22.59 4.80
CA ARG A 575 -49.90 -23.66 4.28
C ARG A 575 -48.44 -23.53 4.71
N GLU A 576 -48.19 -22.76 5.77
CA GLU A 576 -46.86 -22.53 6.35
C GLU A 576 -45.87 -21.87 5.38
N ILE A 577 -46.37 -21.18 4.34
CA ILE A 577 -45.53 -20.31 3.51
C ILE A 577 -45.24 -19.04 4.32
N ASP A 578 -43.97 -18.63 4.34
CA ASP A 578 -43.55 -17.42 5.05
C ASP A 578 -44.13 -16.13 4.43
N HIS A 579 -44.07 -15.03 5.18
CA HIS A 579 -44.63 -13.75 4.78
C HIS A 579 -44.15 -13.27 3.42
N GLU A 580 -42.83 -13.21 3.24
CA GLU A 580 -42.22 -12.69 2.03
C GLU A 580 -42.61 -13.49 0.81
N LYS A 581 -42.61 -14.83 0.92
CA LYS A 581 -43.00 -15.68 -0.19
C LYS A 581 -44.49 -15.58 -0.48
N ALA A 582 -45.34 -15.45 0.54
CA ALA A 582 -46.76 -15.23 0.36
C ALA A 582 -47.05 -13.88 -0.33
N VAL A 583 -46.34 -12.81 0.03
CA VAL A 583 -46.39 -11.51 -0.65
C VAL A 583 -45.95 -11.63 -2.11
N GLN A 584 -44.83 -12.31 -2.39
CA GLN A 584 -44.36 -12.55 -3.77
C GLN A 584 -45.39 -13.29 -4.63
N LEU A 585 -46.04 -14.32 -4.08
CA LEU A 585 -47.06 -15.08 -4.79
C LEU A 585 -48.35 -14.27 -5.00
N THR A 586 -48.70 -13.40 -4.05
CA THR A 586 -49.82 -12.46 -4.18
C THR A 586 -49.52 -11.44 -5.29
N LEU A 587 -48.31 -10.88 -5.33
CA LEU A 587 -47.85 -10.03 -6.44
C LEU A 587 -47.88 -10.78 -7.79
N ALA A 588 -47.44 -12.04 -7.82
CA ALA A 588 -47.51 -12.87 -9.01
C ALA A 588 -48.96 -13.08 -9.49
N ARG A 589 -49.91 -13.25 -8.56
CA ARG A 589 -51.35 -13.31 -8.90
C ARG A 589 -51.84 -12.01 -9.54
N VAL A 590 -51.42 -10.85 -9.02
CA VAL A 590 -51.76 -9.53 -9.58
C VAL A 590 -51.22 -9.38 -11.00
N LEU A 591 -49.95 -9.74 -11.21
CA LEU A 591 -49.24 -9.62 -12.49
C LEU A 591 -49.68 -10.64 -13.55
N THR A 592 -50.29 -11.75 -13.16
CA THR A 592 -50.82 -12.78 -14.08
C THR A 592 -52.33 -12.66 -14.30
N SER A 593 -52.98 -11.69 -13.64
CA SER A 593 -54.40 -11.43 -13.81
C SER A 593 -54.72 -10.94 -15.24
N PRO A 594 -55.85 -11.37 -15.85
CA PRO A 594 -56.33 -10.78 -17.09
C PRO A 594 -56.49 -9.26 -17.02
N ALA A 595 -56.80 -8.71 -15.83
CA ALA A 595 -56.91 -7.28 -15.60
C ALA A 595 -55.57 -6.55 -15.75
N PHE A 596 -54.44 -7.22 -15.51
CA PHE A 596 -53.12 -6.68 -15.76
C PHE A 596 -52.70 -6.87 -17.21
N LEU A 597 -52.78 -8.12 -17.72
CA LEU A 597 -52.28 -8.53 -19.03
C LEU A 597 -53.01 -7.89 -20.21
N TYR A 598 -54.31 -7.61 -20.05
CA TYR A 598 -55.14 -7.03 -21.09
C TYR A 598 -55.71 -5.67 -20.67
N ARG A 599 -55.81 -4.75 -21.63
CA ARG A 599 -56.57 -3.50 -21.49
C ARG A 599 -57.99 -3.77 -21.99
N ARG A 600 -58.84 -4.31 -21.12
CA ARG A 600 -60.22 -4.66 -21.44
C ARG A 600 -61.10 -3.44 -21.27
N GLU A 601 -62.09 -3.33 -22.15
CA GLU A 601 -63.15 -2.33 -22.07
C GLU A 601 -64.49 -3.03 -21.94
N GLN A 602 -65.44 -2.38 -21.27
CA GLN A 602 -66.78 -2.89 -21.11
C GLN A 602 -67.58 -2.68 -22.41
N ALA A 603 -68.09 -3.78 -22.97
CA ALA A 603 -68.98 -3.70 -24.12
C ALA A 603 -70.36 -3.18 -23.68
N GLY A 604 -70.99 -2.35 -24.53
CA GLY A 604 -72.38 -1.96 -24.36
C GLY A 604 -73.36 -3.06 -24.79
N ASP A 605 -74.64 -2.89 -24.48
CA ASP A 605 -75.71 -3.89 -24.66
C ASP A 605 -76.06 -4.21 -26.14
N GLY A 606 -75.36 -3.67 -27.13
CA GLY A 606 -75.68 -3.84 -28.55
C GLY A 606 -74.49 -3.67 -29.49
N ALA A 607 -74.74 -3.77 -30.80
CA ALA A 607 -73.69 -3.74 -31.84
C ALA A 607 -73.15 -2.33 -32.17
N LYS A 608 -73.70 -1.27 -31.57
CA LYS A 608 -73.27 0.11 -31.82
C LYS A 608 -72.08 0.46 -30.91
N PRO A 609 -71.09 1.24 -31.38
CA PRO A 609 -70.04 1.77 -30.52
C PRO A 609 -70.65 2.59 -29.37
N VAL A 610 -70.13 2.39 -28.16
CA VAL A 610 -70.47 3.15 -26.96
C VAL A 610 -69.26 3.95 -26.48
N ALA A 611 -69.52 5.05 -25.78
CA ALA A 611 -68.44 5.79 -25.11
C ALA A 611 -67.82 4.91 -24.02
N VAL A 612 -66.49 4.95 -23.92
CA VAL A 612 -65.77 4.30 -22.83
C VAL A 612 -65.96 5.07 -21.54
N SER A 613 -65.81 4.39 -20.41
CA SER A 613 -65.74 5.03 -19.09
C SER A 613 -64.54 5.98 -18.99
N THR A 614 -64.58 6.92 -18.06
CA THR A 614 -63.46 7.86 -17.81
C THR A 614 -62.17 7.15 -17.42
N THR A 615 -62.25 6.02 -16.72
CA THR A 615 -61.10 5.18 -16.34
C THR A 615 -60.49 4.47 -17.55
N GLU A 616 -61.33 3.94 -18.44
CA GLU A 616 -60.88 3.37 -19.71
C GLU A 616 -60.29 4.44 -20.64
N LEU A 617 -60.88 5.64 -20.66
CA LEU A 617 -60.35 6.78 -21.41
C LEU A 617 -58.96 7.20 -20.91
N ALA A 618 -58.78 7.31 -19.59
CA ALA A 618 -57.48 7.57 -18.98
C ALA A 618 -56.45 6.49 -19.35
N THR A 619 -56.86 5.22 -19.31
CA THR A 619 -55.99 4.09 -19.70
C THR A 619 -55.63 4.16 -21.19
N ARG A 620 -56.59 4.46 -22.07
CA ARG A 620 -56.32 4.64 -23.50
C ARG A 620 -55.30 5.76 -23.72
N LEU A 621 -55.53 6.91 -23.10
CA LEU A 621 -54.66 8.08 -23.24
C LEU A 621 -53.24 7.81 -22.73
N SER A 622 -53.09 7.18 -21.55
CA SER A 622 -51.78 6.87 -20.97
C SER A 622 -51.00 5.85 -21.77
N TYR A 623 -51.65 4.81 -22.31
CA TYR A 623 -50.95 3.83 -23.14
C TYR A 623 -50.65 4.35 -24.54
N PHE A 624 -51.51 5.23 -25.08
CA PHE A 624 -51.26 5.88 -26.35
C PHE A 624 -50.05 6.82 -26.28
N LEU A 625 -49.98 7.68 -25.26
CA LEU A 625 -48.91 8.69 -25.14
C LEU A 625 -47.65 8.21 -24.41
N TRP A 626 -47.77 7.31 -23.44
CA TRP A 626 -46.64 6.90 -22.59
C TRP A 626 -46.35 5.40 -22.59
N ALA A 627 -47.13 4.58 -23.29
CA ALA A 627 -47.05 3.12 -23.22
C ALA A 627 -46.99 2.61 -21.76
N SER A 628 -47.73 3.26 -20.85
CA SER A 628 -47.68 3.01 -19.41
C SER A 628 -49.01 3.33 -18.74
N VAL A 629 -49.12 2.97 -17.45
CA VAL A 629 -50.32 3.22 -16.64
C VAL A 629 -50.58 4.73 -16.45
N PRO A 630 -51.83 5.14 -16.20
CA PRO A 630 -52.14 6.52 -15.81
C PRO A 630 -51.34 6.94 -14.57
N ASP A 631 -50.91 8.20 -14.52
CA ASP A 631 -50.38 8.78 -13.29
C ASP A 631 -51.51 9.23 -12.35
N ALA A 632 -51.15 9.66 -11.15
CA ALA A 632 -52.12 10.05 -10.12
C ALA A 632 -53.05 11.18 -10.59
N ALA A 633 -52.52 12.19 -11.29
CA ALA A 633 -53.31 13.31 -11.79
C ALA A 633 -54.34 12.87 -12.84
N LEU A 634 -53.94 12.04 -13.81
CA LEU A 634 -54.86 11.51 -14.82
C LEU A 634 -55.89 10.55 -14.19
N GLY A 635 -55.45 9.71 -13.25
CA GLY A 635 -56.31 8.79 -12.51
C GLY A 635 -57.37 9.52 -11.66
N GLN A 636 -57.00 10.61 -11.00
CA GLN A 636 -57.93 11.44 -10.22
C GLN A 636 -58.96 12.13 -11.11
N ALA A 637 -58.54 12.74 -12.22
CA ALA A 637 -59.46 13.34 -13.20
C ALA A 637 -60.43 12.30 -13.80
N ALA A 638 -59.97 11.05 -13.95
CA ALA A 638 -60.83 9.95 -14.37
C ALA A 638 -61.86 9.58 -13.30
N ALA A 639 -61.40 9.44 -12.05
CA ALA A 639 -62.24 9.05 -10.92
C ALA A 639 -63.29 10.11 -10.55
N SER A 640 -62.97 11.41 -10.73
CA SER A 640 -63.91 12.51 -10.51
C SER A 640 -64.92 12.71 -11.65
N GLY A 641 -64.74 12.03 -12.79
CA GLY A 641 -65.58 12.18 -13.97
C GLY A 641 -65.21 13.38 -14.86
N GLU A 642 -64.26 14.21 -14.44
CA GLU A 642 -63.87 15.45 -15.13
C GLU A 642 -63.26 15.22 -16.51
N LEU A 643 -62.69 14.04 -16.77
CA LEU A 643 -62.18 13.67 -18.11
C LEU A 643 -63.23 13.64 -19.22
N THR A 644 -64.52 13.72 -18.88
CA THR A 644 -65.60 13.89 -19.88
C THR A 644 -65.71 15.33 -20.40
N ASN A 645 -65.05 16.29 -19.75
CA ASN A 645 -64.94 17.67 -20.21
C ASN A 645 -63.77 17.80 -21.19
N ASP A 646 -64.04 18.31 -22.39
CA ASP A 646 -63.05 18.46 -23.46
C ASP A 646 -61.86 19.34 -23.07
N ASP A 647 -62.07 20.42 -22.30
CA ASP A 647 -60.98 21.30 -21.86
C ASP A 647 -60.03 20.58 -20.88
N VAL A 648 -60.59 19.75 -19.99
CA VAL A 648 -59.82 18.96 -19.03
C VAL A 648 -59.04 17.86 -19.76
N LEU A 649 -59.69 17.16 -20.70
CA LEU A 649 -59.05 16.13 -21.51
C LEU A 649 -57.88 16.70 -22.34
N LEU A 650 -58.10 17.84 -23.00
CA LEU A 650 -57.06 18.55 -23.75
C LEU A 650 -55.91 19.03 -22.84
N GLY A 651 -56.24 19.55 -21.67
CA GLY A 651 -55.26 19.96 -20.66
C GLY A 651 -54.37 18.80 -20.21
N GLN A 652 -54.97 17.63 -19.93
CA GLN A 652 -54.24 16.42 -19.56
C GLN A 652 -53.39 15.90 -20.72
N ALA A 653 -53.91 15.85 -21.94
CA ALA A 653 -53.15 15.40 -23.11
C ALA A 653 -51.90 16.27 -23.36
N ARG A 654 -52.04 17.61 -23.30
CA ARG A 654 -50.90 18.54 -23.43
C ARG A 654 -49.86 18.37 -22.32
N ARG A 655 -50.31 18.28 -21.06
CA ARG A 655 -49.43 18.00 -19.92
C ARG A 655 -48.64 16.72 -20.15
N MET A 656 -49.33 15.67 -20.62
CA MET A 656 -48.72 14.37 -20.85
C MET A 656 -47.72 14.41 -22.00
N LEU A 657 -48.01 15.11 -23.09
CA LEU A 657 -47.07 15.30 -24.21
C LEU A 657 -45.77 15.96 -23.75
N HIS A 658 -45.82 16.96 -22.88
CA HIS A 658 -44.63 17.61 -22.32
C HIS A 658 -43.84 16.77 -21.30
N ASP A 659 -44.38 15.65 -20.82
CA ASP A 659 -43.70 14.77 -19.86
C ASP A 659 -42.53 14.00 -20.54
N PRO A 660 -41.43 13.74 -19.81
CA PRO A 660 -40.33 12.87 -20.25
C PRO A 660 -40.79 11.52 -20.84
N ARG A 661 -41.89 10.95 -20.34
CA ARG A 661 -42.43 9.66 -20.77
C ARG A 661 -42.96 9.64 -22.21
N THR A 662 -43.25 10.79 -22.83
CA THR A 662 -43.68 10.89 -24.25
C THR A 662 -42.66 10.31 -25.23
N ARG A 663 -41.40 10.25 -24.83
CA ARG A 663 -40.36 9.51 -25.56
C ARG A 663 -40.79 8.08 -25.92
N ARG A 664 -41.56 7.41 -25.05
CA ARG A 664 -42.07 6.06 -25.31
C ARG A 664 -43.04 6.01 -26.49
N MET A 665 -43.78 7.08 -26.78
CA MET A 665 -44.59 7.18 -28.00
C MET A 665 -43.71 7.24 -29.25
N ALA A 666 -42.60 7.99 -29.21
CA ALA A 666 -41.62 7.99 -30.29
C ALA A 666 -41.07 6.58 -30.54
N GLU A 667 -40.66 5.87 -29.50
CA GLU A 667 -40.10 4.52 -29.62
C GLU A 667 -41.14 3.45 -30.01
N GLN A 668 -42.32 3.45 -29.39
CA GLN A 668 -43.30 2.37 -29.53
C GLN A 668 -44.31 2.60 -30.67
N PHE A 669 -44.62 3.84 -31.00
CA PHE A 669 -45.51 4.15 -32.12
C PHE A 669 -44.72 4.53 -33.37
N ALA A 670 -43.93 5.60 -33.32
CA ALA A 670 -43.32 6.15 -34.54
C ALA A 670 -42.20 5.26 -35.11
N CYS A 671 -41.24 4.83 -34.28
CA CYS A 671 -40.18 3.93 -34.71
C CYS A 671 -40.73 2.55 -35.11
N GLN A 672 -41.83 2.09 -34.49
CA GLN A 672 -42.49 0.85 -34.92
C GLN A 672 -43.17 1.00 -36.27
N TRP A 673 -43.88 2.12 -36.49
CA TRP A 673 -44.53 2.44 -37.76
C TRP A 673 -43.52 2.51 -38.92
N LEU A 674 -42.33 3.06 -38.67
CA LEU A 674 -41.23 3.09 -39.62
C LEU A 674 -40.43 1.77 -39.72
N HIS A 675 -40.81 0.72 -38.98
CA HIS A 675 -40.07 -0.55 -38.92
C HIS A 675 -38.59 -0.43 -38.45
N ILE A 676 -38.26 0.62 -37.69
CA ILE A 676 -36.92 0.88 -37.12
C ILE A 676 -36.89 0.69 -35.60
N ARG A 677 -37.94 0.14 -34.98
CA ARG A 677 -37.98 -0.08 -33.53
C ARG A 677 -36.88 -1.08 -33.14
N ARG A 678 -36.08 -0.71 -32.13
CA ARG A 678 -34.87 -1.45 -31.71
C ARG A 678 -33.80 -1.55 -32.81
N PHE A 679 -33.69 -0.54 -33.67
CA PHE A 679 -32.65 -0.49 -34.71
C PHE A 679 -31.24 -0.63 -34.16
N ASP A 680 -30.99 -0.16 -32.94
CA ASP A 680 -29.74 -0.31 -32.19
C ASP A 680 -29.33 -1.78 -31.95
N GLN A 681 -30.25 -2.72 -32.14
CA GLN A 681 -30.05 -4.17 -31.99
C GLN A 681 -29.87 -4.92 -33.31
N ILE A 682 -30.03 -4.24 -34.46
CA ILE A 682 -29.89 -4.87 -35.79
C ILE A 682 -28.40 -5.07 -36.11
N ASP A 683 -28.03 -6.29 -36.49
CA ASP A 683 -26.67 -6.71 -36.89
C ASP A 683 -26.59 -7.25 -38.34
N ASP A 684 -27.66 -7.08 -39.12
CA ASP A 684 -27.75 -7.57 -40.51
C ASP A 684 -26.78 -6.90 -41.50
N LYS A 685 -26.09 -5.82 -41.10
CA LYS A 685 -25.09 -5.13 -41.94
C LYS A 685 -23.74 -5.80 -41.82
N ASN A 686 -23.10 -6.06 -42.96
CA ASN A 686 -21.74 -6.58 -42.99
C ASN A 686 -20.75 -5.54 -42.43
N GLU A 687 -20.31 -5.75 -41.20
CA GLU A 687 -19.41 -4.86 -40.47
C GLU A 687 -17.99 -4.79 -41.06
N GLN A 688 -17.59 -5.72 -41.93
CA GLN A 688 -16.33 -5.59 -42.70
C GLN A 688 -16.46 -4.52 -43.80
N ARG A 689 -17.66 -4.36 -44.36
CA ARG A 689 -17.94 -3.33 -45.39
C ARG A 689 -18.34 -1.99 -44.78
N PHE A 690 -18.99 -2.02 -43.61
CA PHE A 690 -19.47 -0.84 -42.89
C PHE A 690 -18.96 -0.85 -41.44
N PRO A 691 -17.64 -0.67 -41.21
CA PRO A 691 -17.03 -0.84 -39.89
C PRO A 691 -17.54 0.14 -38.82
N GLU A 692 -18.04 1.30 -39.23
CA GLU A 692 -18.56 2.31 -38.31
C GLU A 692 -20.00 2.00 -37.83
N PHE A 693 -20.74 1.13 -38.55
CA PHE A 693 -22.16 0.86 -38.29
C PHE A 693 -22.42 0.34 -36.88
N ALA A 694 -21.63 -0.65 -36.43
CA ALA A 694 -21.76 -1.23 -35.10
C ALA A 694 -21.65 -0.18 -33.98
N THR A 695 -20.77 0.81 -34.18
CA THR A 695 -20.53 1.88 -33.21
C THR A 695 -21.54 3.02 -33.30
N LEU A 696 -22.20 3.19 -34.44
CA LEU A 696 -23.12 4.30 -34.73
C LEU A 696 -24.60 3.92 -34.69
N ARG A 697 -24.99 2.65 -34.79
CA ARG A 697 -26.40 2.23 -34.87
C ARG A 697 -27.25 2.71 -33.69
N GLY A 698 -26.67 2.82 -32.50
CA GLY A 698 -27.33 3.41 -31.33
C GLY A 698 -27.60 4.91 -31.49
N ASP A 699 -26.63 5.67 -32.03
CA ASP A 699 -26.81 7.09 -32.30
C ASP A 699 -27.83 7.33 -33.43
N MET A 700 -27.78 6.50 -34.47
CA MET A 700 -28.75 6.55 -35.57
C MET A 700 -30.19 6.35 -35.05
N TYR A 701 -30.37 5.36 -34.17
CA TYR A 701 -31.66 5.12 -33.53
C TYR A 701 -32.10 6.29 -32.66
N GLU A 702 -31.18 6.83 -31.84
CA GLU A 702 -31.45 7.96 -30.96
C GLU A 702 -31.84 9.24 -31.70
N GLU A 703 -31.23 9.53 -32.85
CA GLU A 703 -31.64 10.63 -33.74
C GLU A 703 -33.13 10.51 -34.09
N SER A 704 -33.55 9.30 -34.50
CA SER A 704 -34.92 9.03 -34.92
C SER A 704 -35.89 9.20 -33.75
N VAL A 705 -35.55 8.66 -32.56
CA VAL A 705 -36.39 8.79 -31.37
C VAL A 705 -36.55 10.27 -30.98
N ARG A 706 -35.47 11.04 -30.98
CA ARG A 706 -35.51 12.47 -30.63
C ARG A 706 -36.30 13.30 -31.63
N PHE A 707 -36.19 12.99 -32.91
CA PHE A 707 -36.97 13.67 -33.95
C PHE A 707 -38.48 13.56 -33.69
N PHE A 708 -38.97 12.35 -33.41
CA PHE A 708 -40.38 12.15 -33.09
C PHE A 708 -40.77 12.67 -31.70
N GLU A 709 -39.88 12.57 -30.71
CA GLU A 709 -40.11 13.14 -29.37
C GLU A 709 -40.32 14.66 -29.44
N ASP A 710 -39.51 15.37 -30.24
CA ASP A 710 -39.64 16.81 -30.49
C ASP A 710 -40.95 17.13 -31.22
N LEU A 711 -41.26 16.38 -32.28
CA LEU A 711 -42.50 16.53 -33.04
C LEU A 711 -43.74 16.43 -32.13
N PHE A 712 -43.80 15.42 -31.26
CA PHE A 712 -44.94 15.23 -30.36
C PHE A 712 -45.00 16.27 -29.25
N ARG A 713 -43.86 16.67 -28.68
CA ARG A 713 -43.82 17.66 -27.59
C ARG A 713 -44.19 19.06 -28.02
N ASN A 714 -43.84 19.43 -29.25
CA ASN A 714 -43.98 20.79 -29.73
C ASN A 714 -45.19 20.98 -30.65
N ASP A 715 -46.11 20.01 -30.70
CA ASP A 715 -47.25 20.01 -31.64
C ASP A 715 -46.79 20.27 -33.09
N GLY A 716 -45.71 19.58 -33.47
CA GLY A 716 -45.05 19.76 -34.76
C GLY A 716 -45.95 19.32 -35.91
N SER A 717 -45.74 19.93 -37.08
CA SER A 717 -46.58 19.64 -38.24
C SER A 717 -46.34 18.22 -38.72
N VAL A 718 -47.39 17.47 -39.04
CA VAL A 718 -47.23 16.15 -39.69
C VAL A 718 -46.46 16.24 -41.01
N LEU A 719 -46.46 17.42 -41.66
CA LEU A 719 -45.66 17.66 -42.86
C LEU A 719 -44.15 17.67 -42.58
N ASP A 720 -43.73 17.96 -41.34
CA ASP A 720 -42.32 17.94 -40.94
C ASP A 720 -41.71 16.54 -41.06
N LEU A 721 -42.54 15.49 -41.03
CA LEU A 721 -42.09 14.13 -41.37
C LEU A 721 -41.46 14.08 -42.77
N LEU A 722 -41.86 14.93 -43.70
CA LEU A 722 -41.31 15.01 -45.05
C LEU A 722 -40.38 16.21 -45.24
N THR A 723 -40.73 17.35 -44.63
CA THR A 723 -40.13 18.65 -44.95
C THR A 723 -39.36 19.29 -43.81
N ALA A 724 -39.09 18.60 -42.70
CA ALA A 724 -38.29 19.17 -41.62
C ALA A 724 -36.90 19.58 -42.12
N ASP A 725 -36.50 20.83 -41.84
CA ASP A 725 -35.16 21.35 -42.11
C ASP A 725 -34.20 21.18 -40.91
N HIS A 726 -34.46 20.19 -40.05
CA HIS A 726 -33.67 19.95 -38.85
C HIS A 726 -33.54 18.46 -38.51
N THR A 727 -32.55 18.11 -37.69
CA THR A 727 -32.37 16.79 -37.07
C THR A 727 -31.69 16.93 -35.69
N PHE A 728 -31.48 15.83 -34.99
CA PHE A 728 -30.81 15.78 -33.69
C PHE A 728 -29.49 15.04 -33.81
N LEU A 729 -28.38 15.66 -33.41
CA LEU A 729 -27.04 15.11 -33.57
C LEU A 729 -26.25 15.17 -32.27
N ASN A 730 -25.44 14.13 -32.03
CA ASN A 730 -24.26 14.20 -31.18
C ASN A 730 -23.00 14.24 -32.06
N GLU A 731 -21.81 14.39 -31.48
CA GLU A 731 -20.56 14.53 -32.24
C GLU A 731 -20.29 13.36 -33.20
N ARG A 732 -20.60 12.13 -32.79
CA ARG A 732 -20.32 10.93 -33.61
C ARG A 732 -21.19 10.90 -34.86
N LEU A 733 -22.49 11.16 -34.71
CA LEU A 733 -23.41 11.19 -35.85
C LEU A 733 -23.16 12.42 -36.74
N ALA A 734 -22.80 13.57 -36.16
CA ALA A 734 -22.43 14.76 -36.90
C ALA A 734 -21.20 14.54 -37.80
N LYS A 735 -20.19 13.81 -37.31
CA LYS A 735 -19.02 13.40 -38.12
C LYS A 735 -19.42 12.51 -39.30
N LEU A 736 -20.29 11.52 -39.08
CA LEU A 736 -20.83 10.70 -40.17
C LEU A 736 -21.56 11.55 -41.22
N TYR A 737 -22.23 12.62 -40.80
CA TYR A 737 -23.00 13.49 -41.68
C TYR A 737 -22.16 14.61 -42.34
N GLY A 738 -20.90 14.79 -41.93
CA GLY A 738 -20.06 15.91 -42.38
C GLY A 738 -20.58 17.28 -41.90
N ILE A 739 -21.11 17.33 -40.68
CA ILE A 739 -21.66 18.55 -40.06
C ILE A 739 -20.72 19.02 -38.95
N ASP A 740 -20.19 20.23 -39.12
CA ASP A 740 -19.33 20.89 -38.15
C ASP A 740 -20.14 21.58 -37.04
N GLY A 741 -19.50 21.87 -35.90
CA GLY A 741 -20.08 22.67 -34.81
C GLY A 741 -20.84 21.88 -33.74
N VAL A 742 -20.93 20.55 -33.85
CA VAL A 742 -21.51 19.67 -32.82
C VAL A 742 -20.38 18.92 -32.10
N SER A 743 -20.25 19.11 -30.78
CA SER A 743 -19.18 18.51 -29.98
C SER A 743 -19.72 17.81 -28.73
N GLY A 744 -19.07 16.71 -28.34
CA GLY A 744 -19.40 15.94 -27.15
C GLY A 744 -20.57 14.95 -27.32
N LYS A 745 -20.93 14.33 -26.19
CA LYS A 745 -22.00 13.32 -26.09
C LYS A 745 -23.41 13.93 -25.99
N VAL A 746 -23.51 15.24 -25.83
CA VAL A 746 -24.80 15.94 -25.67
C VAL A 746 -25.48 16.07 -27.04
N TRP A 747 -26.76 15.75 -27.09
CA TRP A 747 -27.57 15.86 -28.29
C TRP A 747 -28.03 17.30 -28.52
N GLN A 748 -27.93 17.76 -29.77
CA GLN A 748 -28.29 19.11 -30.18
C GLN A 748 -29.25 19.06 -31.37
N ARG A 749 -30.25 19.96 -31.38
CA ARG A 749 -31.12 20.19 -32.53
C ARG A 749 -30.37 21.05 -33.55
N VAL A 750 -30.16 20.55 -34.76
CA VAL A 750 -29.40 21.22 -35.82
C VAL A 750 -30.33 21.53 -36.99
N SER A 751 -30.37 22.80 -37.43
CA SER A 751 -31.21 23.28 -38.54
C SER A 751 -30.41 23.39 -39.85
N GLY A 752 -31.07 23.67 -40.98
CA GLY A 752 -30.43 23.76 -42.30
C GLY A 752 -30.12 22.41 -42.93
N MET A 753 -30.82 21.35 -42.52
CA MET A 753 -30.53 19.98 -42.91
C MET A 753 -30.90 19.65 -44.36
N GLN A 754 -31.89 20.31 -44.93
CA GLN A 754 -32.27 20.10 -46.33
C GLN A 754 -31.14 20.46 -47.28
N ALA A 755 -30.40 21.53 -46.99
CA ALA A 755 -29.22 21.92 -47.78
C ALA A 755 -28.10 20.87 -47.74
N LYS A 756 -28.13 19.95 -46.77
CA LYS A 756 -27.21 18.82 -46.61
C LYS A 756 -27.80 17.48 -47.07
N GLY A 757 -28.96 17.50 -47.73
CA GLY A 757 -29.67 16.28 -48.17
C GLY A 757 -30.24 15.46 -47.00
N ARG A 758 -30.44 16.09 -45.85
CA ARG A 758 -30.98 15.51 -44.62
C ARG A 758 -32.28 16.23 -44.24
N GLY A 759 -33.01 15.71 -43.25
CA GLY A 759 -34.27 16.29 -42.78
C GLY A 759 -35.49 15.47 -43.19
N GLY A 760 -36.52 15.52 -42.34
CA GLY A 760 -37.64 14.58 -42.39
C GLY A 760 -37.21 13.13 -42.18
N VAL A 761 -38.18 12.21 -42.19
CA VAL A 761 -37.94 10.78 -41.95
C VAL A 761 -37.09 10.13 -43.04
N LEU A 762 -37.19 10.63 -44.28
CA LEU A 762 -36.39 10.12 -45.41
C LEU A 762 -34.91 10.47 -45.30
N GLY A 763 -34.55 11.50 -44.53
CA GLY A 763 -33.17 11.89 -44.25
C GLY A 763 -32.55 11.20 -43.04
N LEU A 764 -33.34 10.49 -42.23
CA LEU A 764 -32.87 9.80 -41.03
C LEU A 764 -31.95 8.64 -41.39
N SER A 765 -30.85 8.51 -40.64
CA SER A 765 -29.87 7.45 -40.85
C SER A 765 -30.44 6.04 -40.73
N THR A 766 -31.42 5.83 -39.83
CA THR A 766 -32.10 4.53 -39.66
C THR A 766 -32.90 4.11 -40.88
N VAL A 767 -33.63 5.04 -41.50
CA VAL A 767 -34.44 4.79 -42.70
C VAL A 767 -33.55 4.55 -43.91
N LEU A 768 -32.47 5.31 -44.06
CA LEU A 768 -31.51 5.14 -45.15
C LEU A 768 -30.66 3.86 -45.02
N ALA A 769 -30.55 3.32 -43.81
CA ALA A 769 -29.77 2.13 -43.54
C ALA A 769 -30.55 0.84 -43.80
N ILE A 770 -31.88 0.84 -43.78
CA ILE A 770 -32.71 -0.31 -44.16
C ILE A 770 -32.88 -0.30 -45.68
#